data_AF-A0A507DLU3-F1
#
_entry.id   AF-A0A507DLU3-F1
#
_cell.length_a   1.000
_cell.length_b   1.000
_cell.length_c   1.000
_cell.angle_alpha   90.00
_cell.angle_beta   90.00
_cell.angle_gamma   90.00
#
_symmetry.space_group_name_H-M   'P 1'
#
loop_
_entity.id
_entity.type
_entity.pdbx_description
1 polymer ?
#
loop_
_entity_poly.entity_id
_entity_poly.type
_entity_poly.pdbx_seq_one_letter_code
_entity_poly.pdbx_strand_id
1 'polypeptide(L)'
;MNTDSQSLPLHLPLLRQRIDSLDSQLRPAKEEHIHQPAREIKVYERVKKLNAGPLKDTAIEAIYREIMSASISLQRKITVGFLGPRGSYTSQVAQARFGDSVAYTDMPTIMDIFKAVADKTVTYGVVPIENSTMGNVDATLDAFVSVLEGQKGGLAGGVQIRAEDYLPIHHCLLSTCDSKTEIRKVYSHYQSIGQTAQWYEKNLKGIERVTVASNSTAALLASKEPFSAAICSEQCADLYSLNILERNIEDKKSNTTRFFILGDACDPVPTGNDKTLLYFTVDHRLPGSLVDALSVLKRYEINLTKIDSRPSGAMNWNYNFFIEFTGHYQDENVKNALKEMKAFCLMINKALQLERAKVESALRQATTRIVSPPSASSSHLGESDETFHVGTHSTEPNPRAENKWKPRMMLNPNATERLTLLADSANRQATSLLNKMTPENFRILGPRFFGLFLTSSLGTASCLVYLIFRQAADQRIYQPMHAQLCLYLSIELFKVNSQQLGGDSFRVLFIEICQERMAWIQRHQWDPFFEQTWDKQNSRTVGTVSFIGELFNLDMIPIHLIRRCISTLLDTSDIPSDIEIDCVVEALLIVGKRLEQENSREFKNQLDRIECLSVDSDVCIRSRFSLLKVMNARERQWQPRFPIQGPSTIKEVHAPLEVKECEKRFDIFAGRGTLCSVGRHSGTGSTGHVEVDLAGANVIESIMRFLRVG
;
A
#
# COMPACT_ATOMS: atom_id res chain seq x y z
N MET A 1 3.69 -2.14 49.44
CA MET A 1 4.77 -2.94 50.08
C MET A 1 5.16 -2.20 51.34
N ASN A 2 5.15 -2.83 52.51
CA ASN A 2 5.96 -2.33 53.63
C ASN A 2 7.40 -2.69 53.29
N THR A 3 8.21 -1.69 52.95
CA THR A 3 9.62 -1.88 52.63
C THR A 3 10.45 -1.81 53.90
N ASP A 4 10.51 -2.91 54.65
CA ASP A 4 11.56 -3.12 55.65
C ASP A 4 12.91 -3.22 54.92
N SER A 5 13.58 -2.08 54.84
CA SER A 5 14.79 -1.83 54.05
C SER A 5 15.99 -2.70 54.43
N GLN A 6 15.92 -3.42 55.55
CA GLN A 6 16.98 -4.28 56.06
C GLN A 6 17.04 -5.68 55.42
N SER A 7 15.97 -6.12 54.74
CA SER A 7 15.90 -7.48 54.15
C SER A 7 16.29 -7.56 52.66
N LEU A 8 16.21 -6.45 51.91
CA LEU A 8 16.55 -6.41 50.49
C LEU A 8 17.97 -6.91 50.12
N PRO A 9 19.04 -6.65 50.89
CA PRO A 9 20.39 -7.01 50.46
C PRO A 9 20.75 -8.50 50.62
N LEU A 10 19.84 -9.38 51.07
CA LEU A 10 20.14 -10.81 51.25
C LEU A 10 20.08 -11.65 49.95
N HIS A 11 19.25 -11.25 48.97
CA HIS A 11 19.10 -12.00 47.72
C HIS A 11 20.12 -11.59 46.64
N LEU A 12 20.57 -10.35 46.64
CA LEU A 12 21.55 -9.82 45.70
C LEU A 12 22.91 -10.57 45.73
N PRO A 13 23.50 -10.88 46.90
CA PRO A 13 24.72 -11.69 47.00
C PRO A 13 24.55 -13.11 46.48
N LEU A 14 23.39 -13.75 46.68
CA LEU A 14 23.10 -15.10 46.18
C LEU A 14 22.90 -15.12 44.66
N LEU A 15 22.25 -14.09 44.11
CA LEU A 15 22.15 -13.87 42.66
C LEU A 15 23.54 -13.61 42.06
N ARG A 16 24.32 -12.71 42.66
CA ARG A 16 25.70 -12.42 42.26
C ARG A 16 26.57 -13.67 42.29
N GLN A 17 26.60 -14.42 43.39
CA GLN A 17 27.38 -15.66 43.51
C GLN A 17 26.97 -16.70 42.45
N ARG A 18 25.68 -16.76 42.06
CA ARG A 18 25.23 -17.60 40.95
C ARG A 18 25.68 -17.09 39.58
N ILE A 19 25.57 -15.79 39.32
CA ILE A 19 26.03 -15.16 38.08
C ILE A 19 27.55 -15.31 37.94
N ASP A 20 28.33 -15.02 38.99
CA ASP A 20 29.78 -15.22 39.05
C ASP A 20 30.16 -16.71 38.88
N SER A 21 29.36 -17.65 39.42
CA SER A 21 29.57 -19.09 39.20
C SER A 21 29.26 -19.54 37.76
N LEU A 22 28.31 -18.89 37.09
CA LEU A 22 28.01 -19.13 35.68
C LEU A 22 29.12 -18.54 34.81
N ASP A 23 29.52 -17.29 35.05
CA ASP A 23 30.58 -16.59 34.31
C ASP A 23 31.92 -17.34 34.38
N SER A 24 32.30 -17.81 35.57
CA SER A 24 33.50 -18.67 35.75
C SER A 24 33.43 -20.03 35.04
N GLN A 25 32.23 -20.57 34.78
CA GLN A 25 32.02 -21.78 33.99
C GLN A 25 31.91 -21.49 32.47
N LEU A 26 31.64 -20.24 32.08
CA LEU A 26 31.44 -19.77 30.72
C LEU A 26 32.73 -19.30 30.02
N ARG A 27 33.87 -19.93 30.32
CA ARG A 27 35.00 -19.94 29.36
C ARG A 27 34.49 -20.49 28.03
N PRO A 28 34.90 -19.94 26.88
CA PRO A 28 34.09 -19.97 25.66
C PRO A 28 33.76 -21.39 25.18
N ALA A 29 32.59 -21.88 25.60
CA ALA A 29 31.98 -23.06 25.06
C ALA A 29 31.60 -22.76 23.60
N LYS A 30 32.15 -23.56 22.69
CA LYS A 30 32.01 -23.44 21.22
C LYS A 30 30.64 -22.91 20.80
N GLU A 31 30.59 -21.68 20.29
CA GLU A 31 29.56 -21.10 19.40
C GLU A 31 28.07 -21.51 19.63
N GLU A 32 27.67 -21.90 20.84
CA GLU A 32 26.28 -22.22 21.14
C GLU A 32 25.46 -20.93 21.27
N HIS A 33 24.34 -20.87 20.55
CA HIS A 33 23.44 -19.71 20.59
C HIS A 33 22.87 -19.56 22.01
N ILE A 34 22.99 -18.35 22.58
CA ILE A 34 22.77 -18.08 24.01
C ILE A 34 21.29 -18.16 24.41
N HIS A 35 20.37 -17.65 23.58
CA HIS A 35 18.92 -17.72 23.83
C HIS A 35 18.33 -18.96 23.14
N GLN A 36 18.06 -19.98 23.95
CA GLN A 36 17.48 -21.29 23.56
C GLN A 36 16.10 -21.43 24.21
N PRO A 37 15.00 -21.19 23.48
CA PRO A 37 13.67 -21.15 24.08
C PRO A 37 13.27 -22.48 24.76
N ALA A 38 13.68 -23.60 24.19
CA ALA A 38 13.49 -24.93 24.77
C ALA A 38 14.13 -25.12 26.16
N ARG A 39 15.24 -24.42 26.45
CA ARG A 39 15.86 -24.40 27.80
C ARG A 39 15.06 -23.50 28.74
N GLU A 40 14.62 -22.34 28.28
CA GLU A 40 13.79 -21.39 29.07
C GLU A 40 12.47 -22.01 29.51
N ILE A 41 11.74 -22.69 28.62
CA ILE A 41 10.48 -23.38 28.95
C ILE A 41 10.70 -24.41 30.07
N LYS A 42 11.78 -25.19 30.01
CA LYS A 42 12.14 -26.15 31.06
C LYS A 42 12.49 -25.47 32.38
N VAL A 43 13.11 -24.29 32.36
CA VAL A 43 13.34 -23.46 33.55
C VAL A 43 12.01 -22.97 34.14
N TYR A 44 11.13 -22.37 33.33
CA TYR A 44 9.82 -21.91 33.79
C TYR A 44 8.97 -23.06 34.39
N GLU A 45 8.92 -24.22 33.74
CA GLU A 45 8.22 -25.39 34.29
C GLU A 45 8.82 -25.89 35.61
N ARG A 46 10.15 -25.93 35.73
CA ARG A 46 10.83 -26.31 36.97
C ARG A 46 10.54 -25.32 38.09
N VAL A 47 10.55 -24.02 37.78
CA VAL A 47 10.29 -22.94 38.73
C VAL A 47 8.83 -22.95 39.19
N LYS A 48 7.86 -23.17 38.29
CA LYS A 48 6.44 -23.38 38.63
C LYS A 48 6.25 -24.59 39.56
N LYS A 49 6.90 -25.72 39.27
CA LYS A 49 6.86 -26.92 40.14
C LYS A 49 7.48 -26.71 41.53
N LEU A 50 8.40 -25.74 41.67
CA LEU A 50 9.02 -25.37 42.94
C LEU A 50 8.27 -24.25 43.68
N ASN A 51 7.22 -23.67 43.08
CA ASN A 51 6.42 -22.64 43.71
C ASN A 51 5.41 -23.26 44.70
N ALA A 52 5.65 -23.06 46.00
CA ALA A 52 4.71 -23.42 47.07
C ALA A 52 3.76 -22.27 47.47
N GLY A 53 3.74 -21.16 46.72
CA GLY A 53 3.08 -19.91 47.10
C GLY A 53 3.94 -19.04 48.05
N PRO A 54 3.49 -17.83 48.44
CA PRO A 54 2.19 -17.20 48.12
C PRO A 54 2.17 -16.44 46.78
N LEU A 55 3.29 -16.41 46.04
CA LEU A 55 3.36 -15.78 44.72
C LEU A 55 2.61 -16.62 43.67
N LYS A 56 1.94 -15.95 42.73
CA LYS A 56 1.34 -16.60 41.56
C LYS A 56 2.45 -17.01 40.57
N ASP A 57 2.27 -18.12 39.88
CA ASP A 57 3.18 -18.60 38.84
C ASP A 57 3.53 -17.54 37.80
N THR A 58 2.56 -16.71 37.39
CA THR A 58 2.76 -15.60 36.44
C THR A 58 3.72 -14.52 36.97
N ALA A 59 3.70 -14.25 38.27
CA ALA A 59 4.61 -13.29 38.90
C ALA A 59 6.04 -13.85 38.99
N ILE A 60 6.18 -15.15 39.28
CA ILE A 60 7.49 -15.80 39.32
C ILE A 60 8.08 -15.95 37.91
N GLU A 61 7.26 -16.29 36.91
CA GLU A 61 7.66 -16.31 35.50
C GLU A 61 8.19 -14.94 35.06
N ALA A 62 7.53 -13.84 35.42
CA ALA A 62 8.01 -12.48 35.13
C ALA A 62 9.35 -12.16 35.83
N ILE A 63 9.53 -12.55 37.09
CA ILE A 63 10.80 -12.38 37.82
C ILE A 63 11.93 -13.17 37.16
N TYR A 64 11.70 -14.45 36.85
CA TYR A 64 12.71 -15.29 36.20
C TYR A 64 13.00 -14.87 34.76
N ARG A 65 12.00 -14.35 34.03
CA ARG A 65 12.23 -13.75 32.71
C ARG A 65 13.20 -12.58 32.80
N GLU A 66 13.02 -11.67 33.76
CA GLU A 66 13.93 -10.52 33.88
C GLU A 66 15.32 -10.92 34.40
N ILE A 67 15.41 -11.89 35.31
CA ILE A 67 16.71 -12.47 35.72
C ILE A 67 17.43 -13.11 34.53
N MET A 68 16.71 -13.84 33.66
CA MET A 68 17.29 -14.42 32.44
C MET A 68 17.65 -13.33 31.43
N SER A 69 16.81 -12.32 31.22
CA SER A 69 17.09 -11.15 30.37
C SER A 69 18.40 -10.46 30.78
N ALA A 70 18.55 -10.14 32.07
CA ALA A 70 19.77 -9.56 32.63
C ALA A 70 20.99 -10.50 32.48
N SER A 71 20.82 -11.80 32.75
CA SER A 71 21.90 -12.80 32.60
C SER A 71 22.37 -12.94 31.14
N ILE A 72 21.44 -12.92 30.20
CA ILE A 72 21.69 -12.98 28.76
C ILE A 72 22.41 -11.71 28.29
N SER A 73 21.95 -10.54 28.76
CA SER A 73 22.54 -9.22 28.43
C SER A 73 23.99 -9.09 28.93
N LEU A 74 24.31 -9.71 30.08
CA LEU A 74 25.69 -9.82 30.59
C LEU A 74 26.58 -10.73 29.73
N GLN A 75 26.06 -11.87 29.25
CA GLN A 75 26.81 -12.82 28.44
C GLN A 75 27.09 -12.30 27.01
N ARG A 76 26.13 -11.59 26.42
CA ARG A 76 26.28 -10.97 25.09
C ARG A 76 25.30 -9.81 24.95
N LYS A 77 25.75 -8.73 24.30
CA LYS A 77 24.88 -7.64 23.88
C LYS A 77 23.88 -8.14 22.82
N ILE A 78 22.71 -8.56 23.27
CA ILE A 78 21.60 -8.95 22.39
C ILE A 78 20.87 -7.71 21.90
N THR A 79 20.58 -7.70 20.61
CA THR A 79 19.84 -6.65 19.91
C THR A 79 18.61 -7.24 19.23
N VAL A 80 17.44 -6.67 19.45
CA VAL A 80 16.16 -7.15 18.89
C VAL A 80 15.57 -6.09 17.98
N GLY A 81 15.48 -6.41 16.69
CA GLY A 81 14.79 -5.61 15.69
C GLY A 81 13.30 -5.94 15.66
N PHE A 82 12.44 -4.93 15.53
CA PHE A 82 10.99 -5.12 15.42
C PHE A 82 10.37 -4.06 14.50
N LEU A 83 9.19 -4.35 13.93
CA LEU A 83 8.49 -3.39 13.06
C LEU A 83 8.03 -2.18 13.89
N GLY A 84 8.59 -1.01 13.60
CA GLY A 84 8.43 0.22 14.36
C GLY A 84 7.07 0.91 14.16
N PRO A 85 6.81 2.01 14.90
CA PRO A 85 7.65 2.58 15.97
C PRO A 85 7.47 1.86 17.31
N ARG A 86 8.18 2.29 18.36
CA ARG A 86 7.99 1.80 19.75
C ARG A 86 6.52 1.87 20.19
N GLY A 87 6.07 0.86 20.93
CA GLY A 87 4.67 0.71 21.33
C GLY A 87 3.78 0.06 20.26
N SER A 88 4.36 -0.46 19.17
CA SER A 88 3.65 -1.29 18.19
C SER A 88 3.37 -2.69 18.76
N TYR A 89 2.44 -3.44 18.17
CA TYR A 89 2.19 -4.83 18.59
C TYR A 89 3.42 -5.74 18.42
N THR A 90 4.28 -5.47 17.43
CA THR A 90 5.60 -6.08 17.27
C THR A 90 6.57 -5.69 18.41
N SER A 91 6.58 -4.41 18.81
CA SER A 91 7.32 -3.92 19.99
C SER A 91 6.87 -4.65 21.27
N GLN A 92 5.55 -4.84 21.43
CA GLN A 92 4.95 -5.52 22.58
C GLN A 92 5.39 -6.98 22.68
N VAL A 93 5.40 -7.73 21.58
CA VAL A 93 5.89 -9.12 21.55
C VAL A 93 7.38 -9.18 21.84
N ALA A 94 8.18 -8.28 21.26
CA ALA A 94 9.62 -8.21 21.49
C ALA A 94 9.94 -8.00 22.99
N GLN A 95 9.27 -7.04 23.64
CA GLN A 95 9.41 -6.77 25.08
C GLN A 95 8.92 -7.93 25.95
N ALA A 96 7.72 -8.46 25.67
CA ALA A 96 7.13 -9.55 26.43
C ALA A 96 8.00 -10.82 26.41
N ARG A 97 8.75 -11.04 25.32
CA ARG A 97 9.64 -12.19 25.17
C ARG A 97 11.03 -11.97 25.79
N PHE A 98 11.72 -10.90 25.42
CA PHE A 98 13.13 -10.72 25.74
C PHE A 98 13.40 -9.93 27.03
N GLY A 99 12.39 -9.31 27.66
CA GLY A 99 12.53 -8.52 28.89
C GLY A 99 13.16 -7.14 28.66
N ASP A 100 13.21 -6.31 29.70
CA ASP A 100 13.58 -4.89 29.54
C ASP A 100 15.10 -4.67 29.48
N SER A 101 15.90 -5.64 29.93
CA SER A 101 17.38 -5.58 29.94
C SER A 101 18.07 -5.76 28.58
N VAL A 102 17.32 -5.84 27.47
CA VAL A 102 17.82 -6.09 26.10
C VAL A 102 17.70 -4.84 25.22
N ALA A 103 18.61 -4.67 24.24
CA ALA A 103 18.59 -3.51 23.36
C ALA A 103 17.56 -3.67 22.21
N TYR A 104 16.61 -2.74 22.11
CA TYR A 104 15.54 -2.75 21.11
C TYR A 104 15.74 -1.67 20.03
N THR A 105 15.63 -2.08 18.75
CA THR A 105 15.74 -1.22 17.57
C THR A 105 14.46 -1.28 16.74
N ASP A 106 13.80 -0.14 16.55
CA ASP A 106 12.66 -0.04 15.63
C ASP A 106 13.14 0.03 14.16
N MET A 107 12.51 -0.78 13.31
CA MET A 107 12.80 -0.86 11.88
C MET A 107 11.58 -0.39 11.06
N PRO A 108 11.77 0.36 9.96
CA PRO A 108 10.65 0.97 9.23
C PRO A 108 9.89 -0.03 8.35
N THR A 109 10.52 -1.12 7.90
CA THR A 109 9.86 -2.16 7.08
C THR A 109 10.19 -3.56 7.59
N ILE A 110 9.35 -4.53 7.23
CA ILE A 110 9.59 -5.95 7.54
C ILE A 110 10.86 -6.45 6.85
N MET A 111 11.09 -6.06 5.59
CA MET A 111 12.29 -6.45 4.85
C MET A 111 13.58 -5.96 5.52
N ASP A 112 13.58 -4.79 6.15
CA ASP A 112 14.76 -4.29 6.87
C ASP A 112 15.05 -5.08 8.16
N ILE A 113 14.05 -5.73 8.76
CA ILE A 113 14.26 -6.67 9.86
C ILE A 113 14.95 -7.95 9.35
N PHE A 114 14.49 -8.49 8.21
CA PHE A 114 15.14 -9.63 7.56
C PHE A 114 16.59 -9.33 7.18
N LYS A 115 16.85 -8.14 6.61
CA LYS A 115 18.22 -7.67 6.34
C LYS A 115 19.05 -7.56 7.60
N ALA A 116 18.51 -6.90 8.63
CA ALA A 116 19.25 -6.69 9.87
C ALA A 116 19.64 -8.00 10.57
N VAL A 117 18.79 -9.04 10.49
CA VAL A 117 19.10 -10.40 10.99
C VAL A 117 20.12 -11.11 10.09
N ALA A 118 19.96 -11.04 8.76
CA ALA A 118 20.90 -11.63 7.80
C ALA A 118 22.32 -11.04 7.92
N ASP A 119 22.42 -9.71 8.04
CA ASP A 119 23.66 -8.95 8.22
C ASP A 119 24.18 -9.01 9.67
N LYS A 120 23.47 -9.70 10.57
CA LYS A 120 23.79 -9.87 12.00
C LYS A 120 23.93 -8.55 12.78
N THR A 121 23.31 -7.47 12.27
CA THR A 121 23.24 -6.16 12.96
C THR A 121 22.24 -6.18 14.11
N VAL A 122 21.16 -6.96 13.97
CA VAL A 122 20.34 -7.41 15.10
C VAL A 122 20.54 -8.91 15.33
N THR A 123 20.47 -9.32 16.60
CA THR A 123 20.57 -10.74 17.00
C THR A 123 19.28 -11.49 16.70
N TYR A 124 18.14 -10.84 16.92
CA TYR A 124 16.81 -11.39 16.63
C TYR A 124 15.91 -10.36 15.95
N GLY A 125 14.96 -10.83 15.14
CA GLY A 125 13.95 -10.00 14.47
C GLY A 125 12.53 -10.47 14.79
N VAL A 126 11.62 -9.56 15.14
CA VAL A 126 10.21 -9.90 15.42
C VAL A 126 9.30 -9.38 14.30
N VAL A 127 8.66 -10.30 13.58
CA VAL A 127 7.80 -10.01 12.42
C VAL A 127 6.40 -10.62 12.58
N PRO A 128 5.31 -9.94 12.20
CA PRO A 128 3.98 -10.53 12.17
C PRO A 128 3.84 -11.43 10.92
N ILE A 129 3.21 -12.59 11.04
CA ILE A 129 2.99 -13.51 9.91
C ILE A 129 1.51 -13.62 9.53
N GLU A 130 0.60 -13.60 10.50
CA GLU A 130 -0.80 -13.96 10.29
C GLU A 130 -1.69 -13.30 11.36
N ASN A 131 -2.84 -12.77 10.95
CA ASN A 131 -3.86 -12.23 11.83
C ASN A 131 -5.18 -12.97 11.61
N SER A 132 -5.78 -13.43 12.70
CA SER A 132 -7.05 -14.18 12.75
C SER A 132 -8.26 -13.53 12.04
N THR A 133 -8.23 -12.22 11.78
CA THR A 133 -9.30 -11.46 11.13
C THR A 133 -8.95 -11.01 9.71
N MET A 134 -7.67 -10.78 9.41
CA MET A 134 -7.20 -10.22 8.12
C MET A 134 -6.38 -11.19 7.26
N GLY A 135 -6.08 -12.40 7.75
CA GLY A 135 -5.26 -13.37 7.05
C GLY A 135 -3.77 -13.07 7.15
N ASN A 136 -3.02 -13.35 6.09
CA ASN A 136 -1.57 -13.27 6.09
C ASN A 136 -1.01 -11.85 6.09
N VAL A 137 0.23 -11.73 6.55
CA VAL A 137 1.09 -10.59 6.28
C VAL A 137 1.98 -10.93 5.09
N ASP A 138 1.48 -10.65 3.89
CA ASP A 138 2.16 -10.92 2.61
C ASP A 138 3.61 -10.43 2.59
N ALA A 139 3.87 -9.24 3.12
CA ALA A 139 5.21 -8.64 3.20
C ALA A 139 6.23 -9.49 4.00
N THR A 140 5.77 -10.37 4.91
CA THR A 140 6.64 -11.32 5.61
C THR A 140 6.94 -12.54 4.75
N LEU A 141 5.95 -13.05 4.01
CA LEU A 141 6.16 -14.14 3.04
C LEU A 141 7.09 -13.69 1.89
N ASP A 142 6.89 -12.49 1.36
CA ASP A 142 7.71 -11.93 0.28
C ASP A 142 9.15 -11.64 0.73
N ALA A 143 9.35 -11.27 2.00
CA ALA A 143 10.68 -11.16 2.59
C ALA A 143 11.36 -12.53 2.74
N PHE A 144 10.61 -13.60 3.10
CA PHE A 144 11.13 -14.96 3.05
C PHE A 144 11.51 -15.38 1.62
N VAL A 145 10.67 -15.14 0.61
CA VAL A 145 11.00 -15.41 -0.81
C VAL A 145 12.32 -14.73 -1.19
N SER A 146 12.44 -13.44 -0.88
CA SER A 146 13.62 -12.62 -1.20
C SER A 146 14.92 -13.15 -0.60
N VAL A 147 14.88 -13.75 0.61
CA VAL A 147 16.04 -14.35 1.28
C VAL A 147 16.28 -15.80 0.83
N LEU A 148 15.22 -16.57 0.58
CA LEU A 148 15.29 -18.00 0.25
C LEU A 148 15.66 -18.27 -1.22
N GLU A 149 15.23 -17.43 -2.16
CA GLU A 149 15.53 -17.62 -3.59
C GLU A 149 16.86 -16.99 -4.03
N GLY A 150 17.43 -16.10 -3.20
CA GLY A 150 18.77 -15.56 -3.41
C GLY A 150 18.98 -15.00 -4.83
N GLN A 151 18.19 -13.99 -5.22
CA GLN A 151 18.37 -13.33 -6.51
C GLN A 151 19.83 -12.92 -6.75
N LYS A 152 20.25 -12.78 -8.01
CA LYS A 152 21.59 -12.33 -8.40
C LYS A 152 21.85 -10.88 -7.94
N GLY A 153 22.19 -10.71 -6.66
CA GLY A 153 22.29 -9.43 -5.95
C GLY A 153 21.55 -9.37 -4.59
N GLY A 154 20.85 -10.43 -4.17
CA GLY A 154 20.12 -10.52 -2.90
C GLY A 154 20.99 -10.94 -1.71
N LEU A 155 20.45 -10.77 -0.49
CA LEU A 155 21.18 -11.09 0.74
C LEU A 155 21.37 -12.61 0.92
N ALA A 156 22.62 -13.04 0.97
CA ALA A 156 23.00 -14.40 1.37
C ALA A 156 22.91 -14.57 2.90
N GLY A 157 21.69 -14.55 3.44
CA GLY A 157 21.40 -14.57 4.88
C GLY A 157 20.90 -15.92 5.38
N GLY A 158 21.52 -16.45 6.43
CA GLY A 158 21.09 -17.68 7.13
C GLY A 158 19.81 -17.55 7.97
N VAL A 159 18.87 -16.69 7.58
CA VAL A 159 17.69 -16.36 8.40
C VAL A 159 16.85 -17.62 8.63
N GLN A 160 16.74 -18.01 9.89
CA GLN A 160 15.90 -19.09 10.38
C GLN A 160 14.82 -18.52 11.29
N ILE A 161 13.69 -19.23 11.38
CA ILE A 161 12.75 -19.00 12.47
C ILE A 161 13.32 -19.70 13.72
N ARG A 162 13.13 -19.08 14.89
CA ARG A 162 13.52 -19.60 16.20
C ARG A 162 12.29 -20.05 16.97
N ALA A 163 11.27 -19.21 17.01
CA ALA A 163 10.03 -19.44 17.74
C ALA A 163 8.86 -18.69 17.11
N GLU A 164 7.65 -19.12 17.46
CA GLU A 164 6.41 -18.36 17.26
C GLU A 164 5.87 -17.79 18.57
N ASP A 165 5.18 -16.65 18.49
CA ASP A 165 4.39 -16.08 19.60
C ASP A 165 3.02 -15.60 19.10
N TYR A 166 2.04 -15.59 20.01
CA TYR A 166 0.65 -15.19 19.73
C TYR A 166 0.24 -14.05 20.67
N LEU A 167 -0.23 -12.93 20.10
CA LEU A 167 -0.71 -11.77 20.85
C LEU A 167 -2.20 -11.54 20.59
N PRO A 168 -3.06 -11.62 21.62
CA PRO A 168 -4.41 -11.08 21.58
C PRO A 168 -4.37 -9.56 21.35
N ILE A 169 -5.05 -9.09 20.32
CA ILE A 169 -5.07 -7.70 19.89
C ILE A 169 -6.27 -7.00 20.52
N HIS A 170 -5.99 -6.24 21.58
CA HIS A 170 -6.95 -5.35 22.21
C HIS A 170 -6.66 -3.89 21.79
N HIS A 171 -7.72 -3.20 21.36
CA HIS A 171 -7.67 -1.79 21.01
C HIS A 171 -8.19 -0.95 22.19
N CYS A 172 -7.47 0.12 22.51
CA CYS A 172 -7.87 1.10 23.53
C CYS A 172 -8.01 2.48 22.88
N LEU A 173 -8.99 3.27 23.35
CA LEU A 173 -9.09 4.68 23.02
C LEU A 173 -8.24 5.48 24.01
N LEU A 174 -7.21 6.14 23.50
CA LEU A 174 -6.24 6.92 24.27
C LEU A 174 -6.35 8.40 23.93
N SER A 175 -6.24 9.32 24.88
CA SER A 175 -6.27 10.77 24.62
C SER A 175 -5.52 11.55 25.71
N THR A 176 -5.23 12.82 25.45
CA THR A 176 -4.82 13.80 26.46
C THR A 176 -6.02 14.40 27.21
N CYS A 177 -7.24 14.28 26.69
CA CYS A 177 -8.47 14.70 27.35
C CYS A 177 -8.89 13.71 28.46
N ASP A 178 -9.60 14.20 29.48
CA ASP A 178 -10.19 13.36 30.53
C ASP A 178 -11.57 12.79 30.11
N SER A 179 -12.25 13.44 29.18
CA SER A 179 -13.58 13.04 28.69
C SER A 179 -13.62 12.78 27.19
N LYS A 180 -14.42 11.77 26.79
CA LYS A 180 -14.71 11.45 25.38
C LYS A 180 -15.46 12.56 24.65
N THR A 181 -16.22 13.39 25.38
CA THR A 181 -17.02 14.49 24.82
C THR A 181 -16.17 15.63 24.25
N GLU A 182 -14.89 15.68 24.60
CA GLU A 182 -13.96 16.72 24.15
C GLU A 182 -13.23 16.34 22.85
N ILE A 183 -13.28 15.07 22.46
CA ILE A 183 -12.59 14.54 21.27
C ILE A 183 -13.23 15.10 20.01
N ARG A 184 -12.41 15.66 19.11
CA ARG A 184 -12.81 16.16 17.79
C ARG A 184 -12.22 15.36 16.64
N LYS A 185 -11.14 14.61 16.89
CA LYS A 185 -10.41 13.84 15.88
C LYS A 185 -9.84 12.55 16.48
N VAL A 186 -9.86 11.47 15.73
CA VAL A 186 -9.27 10.18 16.10
C VAL A 186 -8.26 9.71 15.05
N TYR A 187 -7.03 9.47 15.50
CA TYR A 187 -5.93 8.90 14.72
C TYR A 187 -5.87 7.38 14.89
N SER A 188 -5.66 6.63 13.81
CA SER A 188 -5.36 5.19 13.87
C SER A 188 -4.86 4.63 12.53
N HIS A 189 -4.29 3.42 12.55
CA HIS A 189 -4.00 2.67 11.32
C HIS A 189 -5.31 2.19 10.65
N TYR A 190 -5.34 2.13 9.32
CA TYR A 190 -6.57 1.81 8.56
C TYR A 190 -7.19 0.46 8.96
N GLN A 191 -6.37 -0.55 9.26
CA GLN A 191 -6.84 -1.86 9.73
C GLN A 191 -7.54 -1.77 11.08
N SER A 192 -7.02 -0.94 12.00
CA SER A 192 -7.60 -0.79 13.34
C SER A 192 -8.89 0.03 13.31
N ILE A 193 -8.98 1.05 12.45
CA ILE A 193 -10.26 1.74 12.15
C ILE A 193 -11.33 0.75 11.66
N GLY A 194 -10.95 -0.20 10.80
CA GLY A 194 -11.85 -1.26 10.32
C GLY A 194 -12.23 -2.30 11.39
N GLN A 195 -11.38 -2.50 12.40
CA GLN A 195 -11.60 -3.45 13.51
C GLN A 195 -12.38 -2.86 14.69
N THR A 196 -12.60 -1.55 14.73
CA THR A 196 -13.36 -0.84 15.78
C THR A 196 -14.55 -0.05 15.18
N ALA A 197 -15.03 -0.45 14.00
CA ALA A 197 -15.95 0.34 13.20
C ALA A 197 -17.35 0.42 13.83
N GLN A 198 -17.83 -0.69 14.40
CA GLN A 198 -19.13 -0.74 15.08
C GLN A 198 -19.10 0.04 16.39
N TRP A 199 -18.01 -0.13 17.16
CA TRP A 199 -17.80 0.67 18.38
C TRP A 199 -17.73 2.17 18.07
N TYR A 200 -17.03 2.56 17.00
CA TYR A 200 -16.86 3.97 16.62
C TYR A 200 -18.20 4.63 16.24
N GLU A 201 -18.99 3.98 15.39
CA GLU A 201 -20.29 4.53 14.94
C GLU A 201 -21.30 4.68 16.09
N LYS A 202 -21.17 3.85 17.14
CA LYS A 202 -21.99 3.93 18.35
C LYS A 202 -21.58 5.05 19.30
N ASN A 203 -20.27 5.29 19.50
CA ASN A 203 -19.76 6.12 20.59
C ASN A 203 -19.19 7.49 20.14
N LEU A 204 -18.62 7.57 18.93
CA LEU A 204 -17.90 8.74 18.40
C LEU A 204 -18.47 9.21 17.05
N LYS A 205 -19.80 9.14 16.89
CA LYS A 205 -20.48 9.51 15.66
C LYS A 205 -20.26 10.98 15.29
N GLY A 206 -19.80 11.22 14.06
CA GLY A 206 -19.52 12.57 13.53
C GLY A 206 -18.13 13.13 13.85
N ILE A 207 -17.31 12.42 14.63
CA ILE A 207 -15.93 12.81 14.94
C ILE A 207 -15.01 12.39 13.77
N GLU A 208 -14.03 13.24 13.42
CA GLU A 208 -13.13 13.02 12.28
C GLU A 208 -12.22 11.79 12.50
N ARG A 209 -12.07 10.94 11.49
CA ARG A 209 -11.13 9.80 11.49
C ARG A 209 -9.98 10.07 10.53
N VAL A 210 -8.75 10.06 11.04
CA VAL A 210 -7.54 10.26 10.24
C VAL A 210 -6.68 8.99 10.24
N THR A 211 -6.47 8.43 9.05
CA THR A 211 -5.59 7.29 8.82
C THR A 211 -4.13 7.69 8.93
N VAL A 212 -3.34 6.91 9.66
CA VAL A 212 -1.89 7.10 9.82
C VAL A 212 -1.13 5.79 9.61
N ALA A 213 0.20 5.87 9.47
CA ALA A 213 1.05 4.72 9.13
C ALA A 213 1.08 3.61 10.21
N SER A 214 0.85 3.93 11.49
CA SER A 214 0.77 2.93 12.56
C SER A 214 -0.05 3.42 13.76
N ASN A 215 -0.52 2.51 14.60
CA ASN A 215 -1.23 2.86 15.84
C ASN A 215 -0.34 3.59 16.86
N SER A 216 0.96 3.31 16.88
CA SER A 216 1.90 3.99 17.77
C SER A 216 2.24 5.39 17.27
N THR A 217 2.27 5.59 15.95
CA THR A 217 2.26 6.92 15.34
C THR A 217 0.97 7.68 15.68
N ALA A 218 -0.18 7.01 15.73
CA ALA A 218 -1.43 7.63 16.18
C ALA A 218 -1.34 8.13 17.63
N ALA A 219 -0.83 7.31 18.55
CA ALA A 219 -0.62 7.71 19.94
C ALA A 219 0.37 8.89 20.07
N LEU A 220 1.47 8.87 19.32
CA LEU A 220 2.43 9.99 19.28
C LEU A 220 1.83 11.30 18.72
N LEU A 221 0.85 11.22 17.81
CA LEU A 221 0.12 12.39 17.32
C LEU A 221 -0.91 12.87 18.35
N ALA A 222 -1.63 11.95 18.98
CA ALA A 222 -2.60 12.27 20.02
C ALA A 222 -1.99 12.89 21.29
N SER A 223 -0.73 12.59 21.60
CA SER A 223 0.00 13.26 22.69
C SER A 223 0.47 14.68 22.37
N LYS A 224 0.41 15.09 21.09
CA LYS A 224 0.85 16.41 20.61
C LYS A 224 -0.30 17.33 20.23
N GLU A 225 -1.42 16.79 19.77
CA GLU A 225 -2.59 17.56 19.35
C GLU A 225 -3.70 17.51 20.41
N PRO A 226 -4.11 18.65 21.01
CA PRO A 226 -5.19 18.69 21.98
C PRO A 226 -6.53 18.33 21.33
N PHE A 227 -7.49 17.83 22.11
CA PHE A 227 -8.81 17.38 21.62
C PHE A 227 -8.75 16.24 20.59
N SER A 228 -7.64 15.51 20.55
CA SER A 228 -7.48 14.34 19.68
C SER A 228 -7.30 13.06 20.48
N ALA A 229 -7.66 11.94 19.87
CA ALA A 229 -7.50 10.61 20.44
C ALA A 229 -6.78 9.67 19.47
N ALA A 230 -6.26 8.57 19.99
CA ALA A 230 -5.64 7.50 19.24
C ALA A 230 -6.30 6.15 19.55
N ILE A 231 -6.32 5.27 18.57
CA ILE A 231 -6.62 3.84 18.79
C ILE A 231 -5.30 3.07 18.72
N CYS A 232 -4.83 2.59 19.87
CA CYS A 232 -3.59 1.80 20.01
C CYS A 232 -3.75 0.71 21.11
N SER A 233 -2.71 -0.10 21.30
CA SER A 233 -2.55 -0.99 22.46
C SER A 233 -2.53 -0.21 23.78
N GLU A 234 -2.76 -0.90 24.91
CA GLU A 234 -2.66 -0.28 26.23
C GLU A 234 -1.26 0.28 26.53
N GLN A 235 -0.19 -0.35 26.02
CA GLN A 235 1.19 0.11 26.21
C GLN A 235 1.48 1.50 25.61
N CYS A 236 0.71 1.93 24.60
CA CYS A 236 0.78 3.30 24.08
C CYS A 236 0.39 4.35 25.13
N ALA A 237 -0.41 4.00 26.15
CA ALA A 237 -0.84 4.92 27.20
C ALA A 237 0.35 5.37 28.06
N ASP A 238 1.07 4.42 28.63
CA ASP A 238 2.25 4.68 29.47
C ASP A 238 3.39 5.31 28.65
N LEU A 239 3.62 4.82 27.43
CA LEU A 239 4.74 5.27 26.58
C LEU A 239 4.60 6.73 26.10
N TYR A 240 3.38 7.20 25.88
CA TYR A 240 3.09 8.54 25.36
C TYR A 240 2.35 9.45 26.35
N SER A 241 2.25 9.04 27.62
CA SER A 241 1.55 9.75 28.71
C SER A 241 0.11 10.12 28.35
N LEU A 242 -0.66 9.15 27.84
CA LEU A 242 -2.06 9.31 27.44
C LEU A 242 -3.01 8.64 28.44
N ASN A 243 -4.16 9.27 28.69
CA ASN A 243 -5.25 8.70 29.45
C ASN A 243 -5.97 7.61 28.63
N ILE A 244 -6.28 6.48 29.28
CA ILE A 244 -7.10 5.41 28.69
C ILE A 244 -8.58 5.72 28.91
N LEU A 245 -9.27 6.18 27.87
CA LEU A 245 -10.69 6.55 27.93
C LEU A 245 -11.63 5.35 27.79
N GLU A 246 -11.24 4.34 27.01
CA GLU A 246 -11.95 3.06 26.93
C GLU A 246 -11.00 1.93 26.54
N ARG A 247 -11.25 0.73 27.07
CA ARG A 247 -10.47 -0.49 26.82
C ARG A 247 -11.31 -1.49 26.03
N ASN A 248 -10.66 -2.29 25.19
CA ASN A 248 -11.25 -3.38 24.43
C ASN A 248 -12.37 -2.89 23.47
N ILE A 249 -12.06 -1.88 22.67
CA ILE A 249 -12.99 -1.26 21.71
C ILE A 249 -13.07 -2.02 20.35
N GLU A 250 -12.40 -3.16 20.23
CA GLU A 250 -12.48 -4.02 19.06
C GLU A 250 -13.86 -4.68 18.87
N ASP A 251 -14.35 -4.69 17.63
CA ASP A 251 -15.60 -5.33 17.25
C ASP A 251 -15.54 -6.86 17.42
N LYS A 252 -14.33 -7.45 17.38
CA LYS A 252 -14.08 -8.90 17.56
C LYS A 252 -13.06 -9.17 18.69
N LYS A 253 -13.57 -9.61 19.85
CA LYS A 253 -12.77 -9.93 21.05
C LYS A 253 -11.78 -11.10 20.92
N SER A 254 -11.90 -11.93 19.87
CA SER A 254 -11.02 -13.07 19.62
C SER A 254 -9.86 -12.75 18.66
N ASN A 255 -9.67 -11.47 18.31
CA ASN A 255 -8.61 -11.05 17.40
C ASN A 255 -7.23 -11.37 17.97
N THR A 256 -6.51 -12.29 17.33
CA THR A 256 -5.14 -12.67 17.67
C THR A 256 -4.24 -12.52 16.44
N THR A 257 -3.04 -11.98 16.65
CA THR A 257 -1.96 -11.95 15.64
C THR A 257 -0.85 -12.90 16.07
N ARG A 258 -0.30 -13.63 15.10
CA ARG A 258 0.81 -14.55 15.20
C ARG A 258 2.08 -13.88 14.67
N PHE A 259 3.19 -14.09 15.38
CA PHE A 259 4.49 -13.49 15.10
C PHE A 259 5.57 -14.57 15.03
N PHE A 260 6.58 -14.34 14.21
CA PHE A 260 7.80 -15.13 14.17
C PHE A 260 8.97 -14.34 14.77
N ILE A 261 9.81 -15.08 15.48
CA ILE A 261 11.11 -14.62 15.99
C ILE A 261 12.18 -15.21 15.06
N LEU A 262 12.86 -14.34 14.33
CA LEU A 262 13.90 -14.66 13.35
C LEU A 262 15.28 -14.60 13.99
N GLY A 263 16.23 -15.42 13.53
CA GLY A 263 17.64 -15.40 13.94
C GLY A 263 18.57 -16.07 12.92
N ASP A 264 19.88 -16.02 13.15
CA ASP A 264 20.95 -16.47 12.24
C ASP A 264 21.14 -18.01 12.17
N ALA A 265 20.54 -18.78 13.08
CA ALA A 265 20.61 -20.25 13.08
C ALA A 265 19.43 -20.87 13.85
N CYS A 266 19.09 -22.11 13.52
CA CYS A 266 18.13 -22.93 14.27
C CYS A 266 18.87 -23.83 15.28
N ASP A 267 18.29 -24.06 16.46
CA ASP A 267 18.78 -25.07 17.40
C ASP A 267 18.45 -26.46 16.83
N PRO A 268 19.42 -27.37 16.69
CA PRO A 268 19.22 -28.63 15.97
C PRO A 268 18.46 -29.70 16.76
N VAL A 269 17.95 -29.40 17.96
CA VAL A 269 17.41 -30.41 18.88
C VAL A 269 15.88 -30.35 18.88
N PRO A 270 15.18 -31.44 18.51
CA PRO A 270 13.72 -31.50 18.61
C PRO A 270 13.23 -31.21 20.03
N THR A 271 12.16 -30.43 20.15
CA THR A 271 11.48 -30.14 21.42
C THR A 271 10.32 -31.10 21.70
N GLY A 272 9.83 -31.79 20.67
CA GLY A 272 8.71 -32.73 20.74
C GLY A 272 7.33 -32.08 20.59
N ASN A 273 7.27 -30.76 20.38
CA ASN A 273 6.06 -30.01 20.02
C ASN A 273 6.38 -29.03 18.88
N ASP A 274 7.20 -29.47 17.95
CA ASP A 274 7.79 -28.66 16.90
C ASP A 274 6.84 -28.43 15.73
N LYS A 275 7.08 -27.35 14.98
CA LYS A 275 6.49 -27.13 13.65
C LYS A 275 7.59 -26.88 12.64
N THR A 276 7.32 -27.15 11.38
CA THR A 276 8.23 -26.86 10.27
C THR A 276 7.51 -26.03 9.22
N LEU A 277 8.10 -24.91 8.81
CA LEU A 277 7.70 -24.15 7.63
C LEU A 277 8.59 -24.54 6.45
N LEU A 278 7.98 -25.11 5.42
CA LEU A 278 8.62 -25.56 4.20
C LEU A 278 8.32 -24.60 3.05
N TYR A 279 9.32 -24.36 2.21
CA TYR A 279 9.20 -23.59 0.98
C TYR A 279 9.58 -24.45 -0.23
N PHE A 280 8.70 -24.54 -1.21
CA PHE A 280 8.92 -25.35 -2.41
C PHE A 280 8.12 -24.83 -3.62
N THR A 281 8.47 -25.32 -4.80
CA THR A 281 7.67 -25.15 -6.03
C THR A 281 7.57 -26.46 -6.80
N VAL A 282 6.52 -26.59 -7.60
CA VAL A 282 6.17 -27.79 -8.37
C VAL A 282 6.17 -27.49 -9.86
N ASP A 283 6.12 -28.54 -10.71
CA ASP A 283 5.96 -28.32 -12.14
C ASP A 283 4.51 -27.93 -12.47
N HIS A 284 4.33 -26.66 -12.85
CA HIS A 284 3.02 -26.08 -13.16
C HIS A 284 2.48 -26.50 -14.53
N ARG A 285 3.27 -27.21 -15.35
CA ARG A 285 2.85 -27.76 -16.64
C ARG A 285 2.02 -29.04 -16.50
N LEU A 286 2.14 -29.72 -15.36
CA LEU A 286 1.46 -30.98 -15.09
C LEU A 286 0.24 -30.74 -14.18
N PRO A 287 -0.95 -31.25 -14.53
CA PRO A 287 -2.12 -31.16 -13.67
C PRO A 287 -1.94 -32.09 -12.46
N GLY A 288 -2.13 -31.55 -11.25
CA GLY A 288 -2.08 -32.34 -10.02
C GLY A 288 -0.74 -32.32 -9.27
N SER A 289 0.33 -31.70 -9.79
CA SER A 289 1.67 -31.72 -9.15
C SER A 289 1.69 -31.31 -7.67
N LEU A 290 0.85 -30.34 -7.28
CA LEU A 290 0.70 -29.95 -5.88
C LEU A 290 0.05 -31.07 -5.04
N VAL A 291 -0.95 -31.76 -5.59
CA VAL A 291 -1.61 -32.92 -4.94
C VAL A 291 -0.63 -34.07 -4.79
N ASP A 292 0.23 -34.33 -5.77
CA ASP A 292 1.25 -35.38 -5.69
C ASP A 292 2.26 -35.10 -4.56
N ALA A 293 2.78 -33.87 -4.50
CA ALA A 293 3.68 -33.43 -3.43
C ALA A 293 3.01 -33.49 -2.04
N LEU A 294 1.76 -33.02 -1.91
CA LEU A 294 0.97 -33.10 -0.67
C LEU A 294 0.63 -34.54 -0.26
N SER A 295 0.44 -35.43 -1.24
CA SER A 295 0.12 -36.84 -0.99
C SER A 295 1.28 -37.59 -0.33
N VAL A 296 2.53 -37.14 -0.52
CA VAL A 296 3.68 -37.63 0.25
C VAL A 296 3.49 -37.35 1.73
N LEU A 297 3.24 -36.08 2.11
CA LEU A 297 3.06 -35.68 3.51
C LEU A 297 1.91 -36.45 4.18
N LYS A 298 0.82 -36.69 3.43
CA LYS A 298 -0.30 -37.53 3.86
C LYS A 298 0.10 -39.00 4.11
N ARG A 299 0.94 -39.61 3.27
CA ARG A 299 1.43 -41.00 3.45
C ARG A 299 2.27 -41.18 4.71
N TYR A 300 3.01 -40.16 5.12
CA TYR A 300 3.81 -40.15 6.36
C TYR A 300 3.05 -39.61 7.59
N GLU A 301 1.72 -39.45 7.48
CA GLU A 301 0.82 -38.96 8.55
C GLU A 301 1.19 -37.57 9.10
N ILE A 302 1.84 -36.74 8.27
CA ILE A 302 2.27 -35.39 8.64
C ILE A 302 1.10 -34.41 8.54
N ASN A 303 0.61 -33.93 9.69
CA ASN A 303 -0.50 -33.00 9.74
C ASN A 303 -0.07 -31.56 9.37
N LEU A 304 -0.74 -30.98 8.37
CA LEU A 304 -0.53 -29.60 7.95
C LEU A 304 -1.32 -28.62 8.84
N THR A 305 -0.72 -27.49 9.16
CA THR A 305 -1.36 -26.38 9.90
C THR A 305 -1.58 -25.14 9.04
N LYS A 306 -0.86 -25.01 7.91
CA LYS A 306 -0.95 -23.86 7.00
C LYS A 306 -0.53 -24.26 5.59
N ILE A 307 -1.16 -23.69 4.57
CA ILE A 307 -0.70 -23.71 3.18
C ILE A 307 -1.03 -22.38 2.52
N ASP A 308 -0.04 -21.77 1.88
CA ASP A 308 -0.15 -20.48 1.20
C ASP A 308 0.66 -20.51 -0.11
N SER A 309 0.18 -19.79 -1.13
CA SER A 309 0.87 -19.62 -2.41
C SER A 309 1.26 -18.16 -2.64
N ARG A 310 2.41 -17.95 -3.28
CA ARG A 310 2.90 -16.65 -3.78
C ARG A 310 3.29 -16.82 -5.25
N PRO A 311 3.11 -15.81 -6.14
CA PRO A 311 3.71 -15.84 -7.47
C PRO A 311 5.23 -16.03 -7.37
N SER A 312 5.83 -16.80 -8.28
CA SER A 312 7.27 -17.07 -8.21
C SER A 312 8.15 -16.03 -8.90
N GLY A 313 7.59 -15.15 -9.73
CA GLY A 313 8.34 -14.16 -10.52
C GLY A 313 9.28 -14.75 -11.59
N ALA A 314 9.52 -16.06 -11.58
CA ALA A 314 10.39 -16.75 -12.55
C ALA A 314 9.69 -16.98 -13.91
N MET A 315 8.38 -17.23 -13.89
CA MET A 315 7.50 -17.25 -15.06
C MET A 315 6.08 -16.89 -14.62
N ASN A 316 5.32 -16.22 -15.50
CA ASN A 316 3.92 -15.89 -15.26
C ASN A 316 3.12 -17.15 -14.89
N TRP A 317 2.25 -17.04 -13.88
CA TRP A 317 1.37 -18.11 -13.39
C TRP A 317 2.07 -19.33 -12.74
N ASN A 318 3.38 -19.26 -12.50
CA ASN A 318 4.05 -20.19 -11.60
C ASN A 318 3.98 -19.67 -10.15
N TYR A 319 3.83 -20.58 -9.20
CA TYR A 319 3.68 -20.27 -7.78
C TYR A 319 4.75 -20.97 -6.93
N ASN A 320 5.17 -20.28 -5.88
CA ASN A 320 5.94 -20.80 -4.78
C ASN A 320 4.99 -21.06 -3.61
N PHE A 321 5.15 -22.20 -2.94
CA PHE A 321 4.27 -22.66 -1.87
C PHE A 321 4.99 -22.65 -0.53
N PHE A 322 4.33 -22.05 0.46
CA PHE A 322 4.67 -22.16 1.86
C PHE A 322 3.73 -23.16 2.51
N ILE A 323 4.26 -24.19 3.16
CA ILE A 323 3.48 -25.14 3.96
C ILE A 323 4.02 -25.19 5.37
N GLU A 324 3.15 -25.12 6.35
CA GLU A 324 3.47 -25.41 7.74
C GLU A 324 2.89 -26.76 8.15
N PHE A 325 3.68 -27.56 8.87
CA PHE A 325 3.23 -28.82 9.44
C PHE A 325 3.77 -29.05 10.85
N THR A 326 3.13 -29.93 11.61
CA THR A 326 3.60 -30.38 12.92
C THR A 326 4.69 -31.44 12.76
N GLY A 327 5.82 -31.27 13.46
CA GLY A 327 7.00 -32.11 13.37
C GLY A 327 8.29 -31.29 13.21
N HIS A 328 9.41 -31.88 13.61
CA HIS A 328 10.75 -31.31 13.47
C HIS A 328 11.41 -31.83 12.19
N TYR A 329 12.21 -31.00 11.50
CA TYR A 329 12.87 -31.41 10.25
C TYR A 329 13.83 -32.62 10.38
N GLN A 330 14.22 -32.97 11.60
CA GLN A 330 15.06 -34.15 11.89
C GLN A 330 14.28 -35.42 12.25
N ASP A 331 12.95 -35.36 12.39
CA ASP A 331 12.16 -36.57 12.67
C ASP A 331 12.26 -37.54 11.50
N GLU A 332 12.37 -38.85 11.77
CA GLU A 332 12.57 -39.86 10.71
C GLU A 332 11.45 -39.84 9.66
N ASN A 333 10.18 -39.71 10.09
CA ASN A 333 9.05 -39.59 9.18
C ASN A 333 9.15 -38.32 8.30
N VAL A 334 9.53 -37.19 8.89
CA VAL A 334 9.68 -35.91 8.18
C VAL A 334 10.84 -35.95 7.20
N LYS A 335 12.01 -36.47 7.59
CA LYS A 335 13.16 -36.68 6.70
C LYS A 335 12.80 -37.53 5.48
N ASN A 336 12.12 -38.65 5.72
CA ASN A 336 11.73 -39.58 4.66
C ASN A 336 10.68 -38.95 3.73
N ALA A 337 9.67 -38.26 4.29
CA ALA A 337 8.70 -37.50 3.51
C ALA A 337 9.36 -36.40 2.66
N LEU A 338 10.26 -35.59 3.22
CA LEU A 338 10.98 -34.55 2.47
C LEU A 338 11.92 -35.13 1.40
N LYS A 339 12.46 -36.34 1.60
CA LYS A 339 13.28 -37.05 0.61
C LYS A 339 12.44 -37.57 -0.56
N GLU A 340 11.23 -38.05 -0.31
CA GLU A 340 10.29 -38.51 -1.35
C GLU A 340 9.63 -37.32 -2.08
N MET A 341 9.24 -36.27 -1.36
CA MET A 341 8.65 -35.04 -1.90
C MET A 341 9.57 -34.32 -2.90
N LYS A 342 10.89 -34.44 -2.74
CA LYS A 342 11.90 -33.96 -3.71
C LYS A 342 11.73 -34.50 -5.13
N ALA A 343 11.11 -35.67 -5.33
CA ALA A 343 10.87 -36.21 -6.67
C ALA A 343 9.76 -35.45 -7.43
N PHE A 344 8.89 -34.73 -6.72
CA PHE A 344 7.72 -34.02 -7.27
C PHE A 344 7.88 -32.50 -7.29
N CYS A 345 8.96 -31.98 -6.69
CA CYS A 345 9.22 -30.54 -6.54
C CYS A 345 10.40 -30.10 -7.42
N LEU A 346 10.25 -28.99 -8.15
CA LEU A 346 11.34 -28.39 -8.93
C LEU A 346 12.39 -27.71 -8.03
N MET A 347 11.93 -27.14 -6.92
CA MET A 347 12.76 -26.54 -5.88
C MET A 347 12.13 -26.88 -4.52
N ILE A 348 12.96 -27.17 -3.53
CA ILE A 348 12.55 -27.33 -2.13
C ILE A 348 13.69 -26.83 -1.25
N ASN A 349 13.46 -25.72 -0.55
CA ASN A 349 14.47 -25.10 0.29
C ASN A 349 14.55 -25.76 1.66
N LYS A 350 15.64 -25.46 2.37
CA LYS A 350 15.88 -26.00 3.71
C LYS A 350 14.76 -25.54 4.65
N ALA A 351 14.13 -26.51 5.31
CA ALA A 351 13.07 -26.31 6.29
C ALA A 351 13.39 -25.19 7.29
N LEU A 352 12.50 -24.21 7.40
CA LEU A 352 12.54 -23.16 8.41
C LEU A 352 11.82 -23.68 9.65
N GLN A 353 12.58 -23.98 10.70
CA GLN A 353 12.06 -24.64 11.89
C GLN A 353 11.36 -23.66 12.84
N LEU A 354 10.27 -24.09 13.46
CA LEU A 354 9.50 -23.33 14.43
C LEU A 354 9.49 -24.08 15.76
N GLU A 355 10.09 -23.52 16.81
CA GLU A 355 9.76 -23.94 18.17
C GLU A 355 8.40 -23.35 18.57
N ARG A 356 7.48 -24.22 18.97
CA ARG A 356 6.15 -23.80 19.45
C ARG A 356 6.24 -23.32 20.88
N ALA A 357 6.19 -22.01 21.09
CA ALA A 357 5.84 -21.48 22.40
C ALA A 357 4.48 -22.08 22.80
N LYS A 358 4.38 -22.61 24.03
CA LYS A 358 3.09 -23.05 24.57
C LYS A 358 2.12 -21.87 24.52
N VAL A 359 0.87 -22.13 24.12
CA VAL A 359 -0.21 -21.15 23.91
C VAL A 359 -0.72 -20.53 25.24
N GLU A 360 0.09 -20.61 26.30
CA GLU A 360 -0.13 -20.06 27.63
C GLU A 360 0.98 -19.06 28.03
N SER A 361 1.56 -18.35 27.06
CA SER A 361 2.42 -17.20 27.40
C SER A 361 1.60 -16.17 28.19
N ALA A 362 2.22 -15.55 29.20
CA ALA A 362 1.54 -14.81 30.27
C ALA A 362 0.86 -13.48 29.86
N LEU A 363 0.60 -13.26 28.56
CA LEU A 363 0.00 -12.05 27.99
C LEU A 363 -1.44 -11.75 28.45
N ARG A 364 -2.15 -12.72 29.07
CA ARG A 364 -3.51 -12.51 29.61
C ARG A 364 -3.58 -11.56 30.83
N GLN A 365 -2.46 -11.18 31.47
CA GLN A 365 -2.48 -10.43 32.74
C GLN A 365 -1.47 -9.27 32.87
N ALA A 366 -0.69 -8.95 31.83
CA ALA A 366 0.17 -7.75 31.85
C ALA A 366 -0.65 -6.43 31.97
N THR A 367 -1.94 -6.49 31.63
CA THR A 367 -2.97 -5.45 31.72
C THR A 367 -3.34 -5.01 33.14
N THR A 368 -2.69 -5.52 34.20
CA THR A 368 -3.06 -5.20 35.59
C THR A 368 -1.89 -5.27 36.57
N ARG A 369 -0.96 -4.28 36.51
CA ARG A 369 -0.21 -3.73 37.67
C ARG A 369 0.82 -2.67 37.25
N ILE A 370 0.41 -1.40 37.23
CA ILE A 370 1.20 -0.32 37.83
C ILE A 370 0.27 0.36 38.82
N VAL A 371 0.72 0.53 40.07
CA VAL A 371 -0.09 1.11 41.14
C VAL A 371 0.15 2.61 41.18
N SER A 372 -0.81 3.40 40.71
CA SER A 372 -0.88 4.83 41.02
C SER A 372 -1.24 5.00 42.50
N PRO A 373 -0.53 5.83 43.28
CA PRO A 373 -0.97 6.20 44.63
C PRO A 373 -2.24 7.07 44.54
N PRO A 374 -3.14 7.02 45.54
CA PRO A 374 -4.39 7.76 45.51
C PRO A 374 -4.16 9.26 45.76
N SER A 375 -5.01 10.08 45.15
CA SER A 375 -5.12 11.51 45.46
C SER A 375 -5.69 11.72 46.87
N ALA A 376 -5.06 12.62 47.63
CA ALA A 376 -5.57 13.11 48.91
C ALA A 376 -5.35 14.62 49.03
N SER A 377 -6.36 15.32 49.55
CA SER A 377 -6.45 16.78 49.59
C SER A 377 -5.89 17.40 50.87
N SER A 378 -5.29 18.60 50.73
CA SER A 378 -5.24 19.70 51.71
C SER A 378 -4.90 19.42 53.19
N SER A 379 -3.78 19.95 53.70
CA SER A 379 -3.76 21.12 54.63
C SER A 379 -2.44 21.32 55.42
N HIS A 380 -1.95 22.57 55.40
CA HIS A 380 -1.32 23.37 56.48
C HIS A 380 -0.10 22.95 57.37
N LEU A 381 0.81 23.94 57.52
CA LEU A 381 1.63 24.39 58.69
C LEU A 381 3.10 23.93 58.91
N GLY A 382 3.94 24.91 59.35
CA GLY A 382 5.35 24.84 59.81
C GLY A 382 6.39 25.16 58.71
N GLU A 383 7.12 26.29 58.63
CA GLU A 383 8.06 26.94 59.61
C GLU A 383 9.03 25.89 60.22
N SER A 384 10.38 25.97 60.23
CA SER A 384 11.38 27.06 60.24
C SER A 384 12.80 26.45 59.95
N ASP A 385 13.90 27.10 59.53
CA ASP A 385 14.17 28.48 59.09
C ASP A 385 15.58 28.66 58.40
N GLU A 386 15.94 29.91 58.04
CA GLU A 386 17.27 30.60 57.95
C GLU A 386 18.57 29.89 57.43
N THR A 387 19.55 30.49 56.73
CA THR A 387 19.99 31.91 56.56
C THR A 387 20.57 32.23 55.16
N PHE A 388 20.22 33.42 54.62
CA PHE A 388 21.05 34.50 54.01
C PHE A 388 22.49 34.24 53.48
N HIS A 389 22.95 34.87 52.38
CA HIS A 389 22.98 36.33 52.14
C HIS A 389 22.75 36.80 50.68
N VAL A 390 22.45 38.11 50.55
CA VAL A 390 22.07 38.83 49.32
C VAL A 390 23.21 39.73 48.82
N GLY A 391 23.37 39.84 47.50
CA GLY A 391 24.13 40.90 46.83
C GLY A 391 23.25 41.64 45.81
N THR A 392 23.19 42.96 45.89
CA THR A 392 22.26 43.83 45.15
C THR A 392 22.81 44.30 43.79
N HIS A 393 21.98 44.34 42.74
CA HIS A 393 21.50 45.61 42.11
C HIS A 393 20.78 45.45 40.75
N SER A 394 19.93 46.45 40.48
CA SER A 394 19.46 46.95 39.17
C SER A 394 18.65 46.04 38.24
N THR A 395 17.35 46.37 38.12
CA THR A 395 16.43 45.95 37.06
C THR A 395 16.56 46.83 35.82
N GLU A 396 17.05 46.26 34.71
CA GLU A 396 16.70 46.68 33.35
C GLU A 396 16.43 45.43 32.47
N PRO A 397 15.54 45.51 31.47
CA PRO A 397 15.03 44.34 30.76
C PRO A 397 16.01 43.86 29.66
N ASN A 398 16.72 42.76 29.90
CA ASN A 398 17.56 42.14 28.87
C ASN A 398 16.67 41.51 27.75
N PRO A 399 17.03 41.64 26.46
CA PRO A 399 16.07 41.49 25.38
C PRO A 399 15.81 40.03 24.99
N ARG A 400 14.66 39.82 24.35
CA ARG A 400 14.19 38.62 23.62
C ARG A 400 15.27 37.56 23.39
N ALA A 401 15.22 36.46 24.15
CA ALA A 401 16.05 35.29 23.91
C ALA A 401 15.83 34.74 22.48
N GLU A 402 16.83 34.87 21.62
CA GLU A 402 16.81 34.37 20.25
C GLU A 402 16.96 32.84 20.19
N ASN A 403 15.90 32.11 20.53
CA ASN A 403 15.79 30.68 20.20
C ASN A 403 14.41 30.32 19.62
N LYS A 404 13.99 31.10 18.62
CA LYS A 404 13.08 30.61 17.58
C LYS A 404 13.85 29.64 16.69
N TRP A 405 13.25 28.48 16.37
CA TRP A 405 13.77 27.60 15.33
C TRP A 405 13.92 28.40 14.02
N LYS A 406 15.16 28.70 13.64
CA LYS A 406 15.52 29.25 12.33
C LYS A 406 15.72 28.04 11.42
N PRO A 407 15.00 27.91 10.28
CA PRO A 407 15.32 26.88 9.30
C PRO A 407 16.79 27.00 8.93
N ARG A 408 17.49 25.87 8.81
CA ARG A 408 18.90 25.84 8.41
C ARG A 408 19.02 26.57 7.07
N MET A 409 19.57 27.80 7.07
CA MET A 409 19.81 28.53 5.83
C MET A 409 20.70 27.65 4.97
N MET A 410 20.19 27.23 3.82
CA MET A 410 21.06 26.69 2.79
C MET A 410 22.07 27.78 2.45
N LEU A 411 23.35 27.39 2.38
CA LEU A 411 24.37 28.17 1.69
C LEU A 411 23.79 28.60 0.35
N ASN A 412 24.01 29.86 -0.02
CA ASN A 412 23.31 30.57 -1.10
C ASN A 412 23.16 29.67 -2.34
N PRO A 413 21.98 29.08 -2.60
CA PRO A 413 21.89 27.91 -3.47
C PRO A 413 22.28 28.28 -4.89
N ASN A 414 23.13 27.45 -5.49
CA ASN A 414 23.64 27.67 -6.84
C ASN A 414 22.47 27.82 -7.81
N ALA A 415 22.67 28.56 -8.91
CA ALA A 415 21.59 28.84 -9.88
C ALA A 415 20.86 27.55 -10.33
N THR A 416 21.60 26.45 -10.46
CA THR A 416 21.11 25.11 -10.76
C THR A 416 20.15 24.55 -9.70
N GLU A 417 20.45 24.68 -8.40
CA GLU A 417 19.59 24.19 -7.31
C GLU A 417 18.30 24.99 -7.16
N ARG A 418 18.35 26.30 -7.43
CA ARG A 418 17.14 27.13 -7.49
C ARG A 418 16.22 26.69 -8.62
N LEU A 419 16.78 26.31 -9.77
CA LEU A 419 16.01 25.79 -10.91
C LEU A 419 15.35 24.43 -10.60
N THR A 420 16.04 23.50 -9.92
CA THR A 420 15.43 22.21 -9.50
C THR A 420 14.32 22.42 -8.47
N LEU A 421 14.53 23.25 -7.45
CA LEU A 421 13.52 23.53 -6.42
C LEU A 421 12.26 24.21 -6.99
N LEU A 422 12.42 25.09 -7.99
CA LEU A 422 11.31 25.69 -8.73
C LEU A 422 10.57 24.67 -9.60
N ALA A 423 11.29 23.79 -10.30
CA ALA A 423 10.70 22.69 -11.07
C ALA A 423 9.87 21.75 -10.17
N ASP A 424 10.37 21.36 -9.00
CA ASP A 424 9.64 20.52 -8.04
C ASP A 424 8.41 21.18 -7.44
N SER A 425 8.40 22.52 -7.32
CA SER A 425 7.19 23.27 -6.93
C SER A 425 6.16 23.29 -8.05
N ALA A 426 6.58 23.64 -9.28
CA ALA A 426 5.72 23.68 -10.46
C ALA A 426 5.11 22.30 -10.77
N ASN A 427 5.90 21.23 -10.74
CA ASN A 427 5.44 19.86 -10.98
C ASN A 427 4.38 19.41 -9.96
N ARG A 428 4.53 19.76 -8.67
CA ARG A 428 3.52 19.47 -7.64
C ARG A 428 2.23 20.26 -7.86
N GLN A 429 2.32 21.53 -8.23
CA GLN A 429 1.15 22.37 -8.54
C GLN A 429 0.42 21.87 -9.79
N ALA A 430 1.16 21.57 -10.87
CA ALA A 430 0.61 21.00 -12.10
C ALA A 430 -0.09 19.66 -11.87
N THR A 431 0.52 18.75 -11.09
CA THR A 431 -0.12 17.48 -10.70
C THR A 431 -1.43 17.71 -9.93
N SER A 432 -1.44 18.67 -9.00
CA SER A 432 -2.65 19.05 -8.25
C SER A 432 -3.75 19.69 -9.12
N LEU A 433 -3.37 20.43 -10.17
CA LEU A 433 -4.33 20.99 -11.14
C LEU A 433 -4.90 19.91 -12.06
N LEU A 434 -4.06 19.02 -12.61
CA LEU A 434 -4.49 17.92 -13.47
C LEU A 434 -5.43 16.96 -12.73
N ASN A 435 -5.12 16.59 -11.49
CA ASN A 435 -5.99 15.76 -10.65
C ASN A 435 -7.35 16.39 -10.30
N LYS A 436 -7.52 17.70 -10.49
CA LYS A 436 -8.77 18.44 -10.25
C LYS A 436 -9.47 18.86 -11.55
N MET A 437 -8.88 18.56 -12.70
CA MET A 437 -9.39 19.00 -13.99
C MET A 437 -10.54 18.10 -14.44
N THR A 438 -11.71 18.72 -14.63
CA THR A 438 -12.91 18.12 -15.20
C THR A 438 -13.44 19.04 -16.30
N PRO A 439 -14.30 18.58 -17.22
CA PRO A 439 -14.85 19.43 -18.28
C PRO A 439 -15.55 20.70 -17.75
N GLU A 440 -16.21 20.60 -16.59
CA GLU A 440 -16.84 21.74 -15.90
C GLU A 440 -15.81 22.77 -15.44
N ASN A 441 -14.72 22.31 -14.82
CA ASN A 441 -13.69 23.17 -14.23
C ASN A 441 -12.58 23.55 -15.22
N PHE A 442 -12.59 22.99 -16.44
CA PHE A 442 -11.58 23.24 -17.47
C PHE A 442 -11.41 24.73 -17.76
N ARG A 443 -12.51 25.49 -17.86
CA ARG A 443 -12.50 26.94 -18.09
C ARG A 443 -11.81 27.75 -16.99
N ILE A 444 -11.67 27.20 -15.78
CA ILE A 444 -11.03 27.85 -14.62
C ILE A 444 -9.60 27.34 -14.42
N LEU A 445 -9.38 26.04 -14.60
CA LEU A 445 -8.10 25.38 -14.31
C LEU A 445 -7.14 25.37 -15.50
N GLY A 446 -7.63 25.38 -16.74
CA GLY A 446 -6.83 25.51 -17.96
C GLY A 446 -5.98 26.79 -17.98
N PRO A 447 -6.55 27.99 -17.77
CA PRO A 447 -5.79 29.23 -17.69
C PRO A 447 -4.77 29.25 -16.53
N ARG A 448 -5.07 28.60 -15.40
CA ARG A 448 -4.12 28.45 -14.28
C ARG A 448 -2.94 27.54 -14.65
N PHE A 449 -3.19 26.46 -15.38
CA PHE A 449 -2.14 25.58 -15.90
C PHE A 449 -1.27 26.30 -16.95
N PHE A 450 -1.87 27.09 -17.83
CA PHE A 450 -1.15 27.97 -18.77
C PHE A 450 -0.26 28.99 -18.06
N GLY A 451 -0.73 29.59 -16.95
CA GLY A 451 0.08 30.46 -16.11
C GLY A 451 1.34 29.77 -15.56
N LEU A 452 1.24 28.51 -15.11
CA LEU A 452 2.42 27.73 -14.71
C LEU A 452 3.38 27.51 -15.87
N PHE A 453 2.85 27.25 -17.07
CA PHE A 453 3.65 27.04 -18.28
C PHE A 453 4.43 28.30 -18.68
N LEU A 454 3.81 29.49 -18.65
CA LEU A 454 4.48 30.77 -18.93
C LEU A 454 5.57 31.12 -17.90
N THR A 455 5.43 30.68 -16.65
CA THR A 455 6.43 30.90 -15.59
C THR A 455 7.53 29.83 -15.53
N SER A 456 7.47 28.82 -16.41
CA SER A 456 8.37 27.66 -16.41
C SER A 456 9.56 27.86 -17.36
N SER A 457 10.75 27.41 -16.93
CA SER A 457 11.89 27.27 -17.85
C SER A 457 11.62 26.15 -18.87
N LEU A 458 12.37 26.14 -19.99
CA LEU A 458 12.22 25.14 -21.06
C LEU A 458 12.24 23.68 -20.53
N GLY A 459 13.14 23.35 -19.59
CA GLY A 459 13.19 22.01 -18.99
C GLY A 459 11.96 21.68 -18.13
N THR A 460 11.45 22.67 -17.37
CA THR A 460 10.20 22.51 -16.61
C THR A 460 9.00 22.39 -17.54
N ALA A 461 8.95 23.13 -18.65
CA ALA A 461 7.90 23.04 -19.66
C ALA A 461 7.81 21.62 -20.26
N SER A 462 8.93 20.99 -20.60
CA SER A 462 8.98 19.57 -21.03
C SER A 462 8.43 18.62 -19.95
N CYS A 463 8.76 18.86 -18.67
CA CYS A 463 8.20 18.09 -17.56
C CYS A 463 6.68 18.26 -17.43
N LEU A 464 6.15 19.46 -17.64
CA LEU A 464 4.70 19.72 -17.63
C LEU A 464 3.98 18.97 -18.76
N VAL A 465 4.55 18.94 -19.96
CA VAL A 465 4.00 18.14 -21.08
C VAL A 465 4.03 16.65 -20.74
N TYR A 466 5.14 16.14 -20.19
CA TYR A 466 5.26 14.75 -19.75
C TYR A 466 4.21 14.38 -18.68
N LEU A 467 3.89 15.28 -17.76
CA LEU A 467 2.83 15.09 -16.76
C LEU A 467 1.44 14.99 -17.40
N ILE A 468 1.13 15.79 -18.43
CA ILE A 468 -0.13 15.66 -19.18
C ILE A 468 -0.22 14.29 -19.86
N PHE A 469 0.83 13.86 -20.57
CA PHE A 469 0.88 12.54 -21.21
C PHE A 469 0.70 11.40 -20.20
N ARG A 470 1.38 11.47 -19.05
CA ARG A 470 1.26 10.48 -17.98
C ARG A 470 -0.17 10.41 -17.43
N GLN A 471 -0.80 11.57 -17.17
CA GLN A 471 -2.17 11.63 -16.67
C GLN A 471 -3.16 11.08 -17.70
N ALA A 472 -3.04 11.47 -18.97
CA ALA A 472 -3.91 11.00 -20.05
C ALA A 472 -3.76 9.49 -20.33
N ALA A 473 -2.57 8.92 -20.13
CA ALA A 473 -2.34 7.48 -20.21
C ALA A 473 -2.94 6.71 -19.02
N ASP A 474 -2.94 7.30 -17.81
CA ASP A 474 -3.58 6.72 -16.61
C ASP A 474 -5.13 6.93 -16.59
N GLN A 475 -5.66 7.98 -17.24
CA GLN A 475 -7.06 8.41 -17.16
C GLN A 475 -7.79 8.43 -18.52
N ARG A 476 -8.00 7.26 -19.13
CA ARG A 476 -8.58 7.13 -20.50
C ARG A 476 -9.85 7.95 -20.76
N ILE A 477 -10.80 7.95 -19.82
CA ILE A 477 -12.09 8.68 -19.96
C ILE A 477 -11.86 10.20 -20.18
N TYR A 478 -10.77 10.76 -19.65
CA TYR A 478 -10.47 12.20 -19.74
C TYR A 478 -9.50 12.56 -20.87
N GLN A 479 -9.09 11.61 -21.72
CA GLN A 479 -8.17 11.86 -22.84
C GLN A 479 -8.61 13.00 -23.78
N PRO A 480 -9.90 13.12 -24.22
CA PRO A 480 -10.32 14.24 -25.07
C PRO A 480 -10.16 15.60 -24.39
N MET A 481 -10.38 15.68 -23.07
CA MET A 481 -10.17 16.90 -22.28
C MET A 481 -8.67 17.25 -22.16
N HIS A 482 -7.80 16.25 -21.98
CA HIS A 482 -6.35 16.46 -22.00
C HIS A 482 -5.84 16.87 -23.39
N ALA A 483 -6.44 16.37 -24.47
CA ALA A 483 -6.10 16.75 -25.83
C ALA A 483 -6.53 18.21 -26.12
N GLN A 484 -7.72 18.60 -25.64
CA GLN A 484 -8.19 19.99 -25.63
C GLN A 484 -7.28 20.92 -24.81
N LEU A 485 -6.71 20.45 -23.68
CA LEU A 485 -5.71 21.22 -22.93
C LEU A 485 -4.46 21.49 -23.78
N CYS A 486 -3.92 20.47 -24.46
CA CYS A 486 -2.77 20.63 -25.35
C CYS A 486 -3.04 21.60 -26.50
N LEU A 487 -4.23 21.51 -27.12
CA LEU A 487 -4.66 22.45 -28.17
C LEU A 487 -4.75 23.88 -27.63
N TYR A 488 -5.41 24.09 -26.47
CA TYR A 488 -5.52 25.39 -25.79
C TYR A 488 -4.14 25.98 -25.48
N LEU A 489 -3.24 25.20 -24.90
CA LEU A 489 -1.86 25.64 -24.62
C LEU A 489 -1.14 26.06 -25.90
N SER A 490 -1.27 25.31 -27.01
CA SER A 490 -0.62 25.68 -28.28
C SER A 490 -1.11 27.02 -28.83
N ILE A 491 -2.41 27.31 -28.71
CA ILE A 491 -3.04 28.55 -29.19
C ILE A 491 -2.62 29.74 -28.31
N GLU A 492 -2.66 29.60 -26.99
CA GLU A 492 -2.29 30.70 -26.09
C GLU A 492 -0.77 30.98 -26.09
N LEU A 493 0.09 29.95 -26.25
CA LEU A 493 1.53 30.14 -26.44
C LEU A 493 1.86 30.83 -27.77
N PHE A 494 1.09 30.56 -28.83
CA PHE A 494 1.21 31.28 -30.10
C PHE A 494 0.88 32.78 -29.94
N LYS A 495 -0.19 33.11 -29.19
CA LYS A 495 -0.60 34.51 -28.93
C LYS A 495 0.41 35.30 -28.11
N VAL A 496 1.04 34.68 -27.10
CA VAL A 496 1.93 35.39 -26.15
C VAL A 496 3.33 35.67 -26.73
N ASN A 497 3.70 35.03 -27.85
CA ASN A 497 4.92 35.27 -28.64
C ASN A 497 6.19 35.48 -27.77
N SER A 498 6.38 34.57 -26.80
CA SER A 498 7.44 34.72 -25.80
C SER A 498 8.82 34.41 -26.38
N GLN A 499 9.85 35.14 -25.95
CA GLN A 499 11.24 34.93 -26.38
C GLN A 499 11.87 33.59 -25.90
N GLN A 500 11.12 32.74 -25.19
CA GLN A 500 11.63 31.45 -24.67
C GLN A 500 10.92 30.22 -25.24
N LEU A 501 9.61 30.28 -25.51
CA LEU A 501 8.90 29.33 -26.37
C LEU A 501 7.80 30.06 -27.16
N GLY A 502 7.85 29.94 -28.50
CA GLY A 502 6.71 30.29 -29.36
C GLY A 502 5.74 29.12 -29.50
N GLY A 503 4.55 29.37 -30.07
CA GLY A 503 3.56 28.31 -30.34
C GLY A 503 4.09 27.19 -31.24
N ASP A 504 4.93 27.52 -32.22
CA ASP A 504 5.59 26.53 -33.08
C ASP A 504 6.66 25.74 -32.33
N SER A 505 7.42 26.38 -31.43
CA SER A 505 8.38 25.70 -30.53
C SER A 505 7.68 24.70 -29.62
N PHE A 506 6.48 25.04 -29.12
CA PHE A 506 5.66 24.11 -28.33
C PHE A 506 5.19 22.92 -29.17
N ARG A 507 4.74 23.14 -30.41
CA ARG A 507 4.35 22.06 -31.33
C ARG A 507 5.52 21.13 -31.69
N VAL A 508 6.72 21.69 -31.93
CA VAL A 508 7.94 20.90 -32.16
C VAL A 508 8.29 20.06 -30.94
N LEU A 509 8.37 20.66 -29.74
CA LEU A 509 8.63 19.94 -28.49
C LEU A 509 7.60 18.83 -28.24
N PHE A 510 6.32 19.09 -28.54
CA PHE A 510 5.24 18.13 -28.39
C PHE A 510 5.37 16.95 -29.37
N ILE A 511 5.78 17.22 -30.62
CA ILE A 511 6.09 16.20 -31.63
C ILE A 511 7.31 15.37 -31.21
N GLU A 512 8.37 15.98 -30.70
CA GLU A 512 9.57 15.29 -30.18
C GLU A 512 9.21 14.32 -29.04
N ILE A 513 8.40 14.77 -28.07
CA ILE A 513 7.92 13.92 -26.97
C ILE A 513 7.03 12.77 -27.48
N CYS A 514 6.19 13.00 -28.50
CA CYS A 514 5.44 11.93 -29.15
C CYS A 514 6.37 10.90 -29.80
N GLN A 515 7.39 11.35 -30.53
CA GLN A 515 8.38 10.49 -31.18
C GLN A 515 9.20 9.68 -30.17
N GLU A 516 9.65 10.30 -29.07
CA GLU A 516 10.34 9.62 -27.98
C GLU A 516 9.47 8.52 -27.36
N ARG A 517 8.19 8.82 -27.08
CA ARG A 517 7.23 7.84 -26.55
C ARG A 517 6.98 6.70 -27.52
N MET A 518 6.78 6.96 -28.81
CA MET A 518 6.60 5.91 -29.81
C MET A 518 7.85 5.02 -29.93
N ALA A 519 9.05 5.60 -29.86
CA ALA A 519 10.30 4.83 -29.85
C ALA A 519 10.50 4.02 -28.54
N TRP A 520 9.96 4.50 -27.41
CA TRP A 520 10.00 3.76 -26.14
C TRP A 520 9.13 2.49 -26.19
N ILE A 521 7.95 2.55 -26.81
CA ILE A 521 7.05 1.39 -27.00
C ILE A 521 7.78 0.25 -27.72
N GLN A 522 8.54 0.56 -28.77
CA GLN A 522 9.26 -0.43 -29.58
C GLN A 522 10.42 -1.11 -28.83
N ARG A 523 11.12 -0.39 -27.95
CA ARG A 523 12.35 -0.90 -27.30
C ARG A 523 12.12 -1.97 -26.24
N HIS A 524 10.87 -2.22 -25.83
CA HIS A 524 10.49 -3.29 -24.90
C HIS A 524 11.47 -3.48 -23.73
N GLN A 525 11.92 -2.37 -23.10
CA GLN A 525 12.77 -2.44 -21.91
C GLN A 525 11.95 -2.89 -20.71
N TRP A 526 11.82 -4.20 -20.62
CA TRP A 526 11.26 -4.94 -19.49
C TRP A 526 12.20 -4.78 -18.28
N ASP A 527 11.67 -4.17 -17.21
CA ASP A 527 12.26 -4.24 -15.89
C ASP A 527 11.71 -5.50 -15.18
N PRO A 528 12.56 -6.48 -14.82
CA PRO A 528 12.11 -7.73 -14.19
C PRO A 528 11.42 -7.57 -12.84
N PHE A 529 11.57 -6.43 -12.16
CA PHE A 529 11.31 -6.34 -10.71
C PHE A 529 9.86 -6.04 -10.28
N PHE A 530 8.92 -5.79 -11.19
CA PHE A 530 7.60 -5.25 -10.82
C PHE A 530 6.40 -5.84 -11.58
N GLU A 531 6.02 -7.09 -11.25
CA GLU A 531 4.87 -7.80 -11.86
C GLU A 531 3.53 -7.06 -11.67
N GLN A 532 3.28 -6.46 -10.49
CA GLN A 532 2.11 -5.59 -10.25
C GLN A 532 2.08 -4.29 -11.10
N THR A 533 3.16 -3.98 -11.82
CA THR A 533 3.18 -2.85 -12.76
C THR A 533 2.97 -3.27 -14.21
N TRP A 534 3.02 -4.55 -14.57
CA TRP A 534 2.92 -4.97 -15.98
C TRP A 534 1.57 -4.61 -16.60
N ASP A 535 0.45 -5.02 -15.99
CA ASP A 535 -0.90 -4.64 -16.44
C ASP A 535 -1.09 -3.11 -16.46
N LYS A 536 -0.52 -2.41 -15.48
CA LYS A 536 -0.59 -0.95 -15.39
C LYS A 536 0.23 -0.28 -16.49
N GLN A 537 1.40 -0.80 -16.82
CA GLN A 537 2.30 -0.28 -17.84
C GLN A 537 1.77 -0.61 -19.24
N ASN A 538 1.18 -1.79 -19.45
CA ASN A 538 0.49 -2.13 -20.68
C ASN A 538 -0.76 -1.26 -20.89
N SER A 539 -1.55 -1.07 -19.84
CA SER A 539 -2.71 -0.18 -19.87
C SER A 539 -2.31 1.27 -20.21
N ARG A 540 -1.17 1.74 -19.68
CA ARG A 540 -0.55 3.03 -20.04
C ARG A 540 0.04 3.08 -21.44
N THR A 541 0.61 1.99 -21.95
CA THR A 541 1.17 1.91 -23.31
C THR A 541 0.04 2.09 -24.32
N VAL A 542 -1.00 1.27 -24.20
CA VAL A 542 -2.24 1.38 -24.99
C VAL A 542 -2.91 2.74 -24.78
N GLY A 543 -2.96 3.26 -23.54
CA GLY A 543 -3.48 4.59 -23.22
C GLY A 543 -2.68 5.75 -23.83
N THR A 544 -1.37 5.59 -24.01
CA THR A 544 -0.50 6.59 -24.66
C THR A 544 -0.76 6.62 -26.16
N VAL A 545 -0.88 5.46 -26.80
CA VAL A 545 -1.22 5.35 -28.24
C VAL A 545 -2.62 5.91 -28.50
N SER A 546 -3.59 5.57 -27.67
CA SER A 546 -4.95 6.12 -27.72
C SER A 546 -4.97 7.66 -27.56
N PHE A 547 -4.21 8.22 -26.62
CA PHE A 547 -4.09 9.67 -26.45
C PHE A 547 -3.42 10.36 -27.65
N ILE A 548 -2.40 9.73 -28.26
CA ILE A 548 -1.78 10.21 -29.51
C ILE A 548 -2.81 10.24 -30.66
N GLY A 549 -3.75 9.30 -30.70
CA GLY A 549 -4.87 9.31 -31.64
C GLY A 549 -5.82 10.50 -31.47
N GLU A 550 -6.19 10.82 -30.21
CA GLU A 550 -7.02 12.01 -29.90
C GLU A 550 -6.33 13.32 -30.33
N LEU A 551 -5.01 13.41 -30.16
CA LEU A 551 -4.22 14.56 -30.58
C LEU A 551 -4.13 14.70 -32.11
N PHE A 552 -4.11 13.60 -32.85
CA PHE A 552 -4.24 13.61 -34.31
C PHE A 552 -5.63 14.08 -34.77
N ASN A 553 -6.70 13.67 -34.08
CA ASN A 553 -8.05 14.14 -34.37
C ASN A 553 -8.21 15.67 -34.16
N LEU A 554 -7.37 16.30 -33.34
CA LEU A 554 -7.30 17.76 -33.13
C LEU A 554 -6.24 18.49 -33.97
N ASP A 555 -5.67 17.86 -35.01
CA ASP A 555 -4.64 18.45 -35.89
C ASP A 555 -3.35 18.90 -35.15
N MET A 556 -3.09 18.35 -33.96
CA MET A 556 -1.90 18.64 -33.15
C MET A 556 -0.68 17.81 -33.56
N ILE A 557 -0.88 16.71 -34.29
CA ILE A 557 0.17 15.77 -34.71
C ILE A 557 -0.01 15.50 -36.23
N PRO A 558 1.06 15.56 -37.05
CA PRO A 558 0.97 15.27 -38.48
C PRO A 558 0.75 13.78 -38.75
N ILE A 559 -0.07 13.46 -39.77
CA ILE A 559 -0.51 12.08 -40.06
C ILE A 559 0.63 11.07 -40.25
N HIS A 560 1.77 11.48 -40.79
CA HIS A 560 2.89 10.56 -41.04
C HIS A 560 3.41 9.90 -39.75
N LEU A 561 3.21 10.52 -38.58
CA LEU A 561 3.58 9.92 -37.29
C LEU A 561 2.60 8.82 -36.87
N ILE A 562 1.30 9.01 -37.11
CA ILE A 562 0.28 7.98 -36.89
C ILE A 562 0.46 6.79 -37.84
N ARG A 563 0.68 7.07 -39.14
CA ARG A 563 0.98 6.02 -40.14
C ARG A 563 2.23 5.24 -39.76
N ARG A 564 3.33 5.92 -39.41
CA ARG A 564 4.56 5.28 -38.93
C ARG A 564 4.33 4.46 -37.65
N CYS A 565 3.55 4.95 -36.69
CA CYS A 565 3.22 4.22 -35.47
C CYS A 565 2.50 2.89 -35.78
N ILE A 566 1.41 2.95 -36.55
CA ILE A 566 0.63 1.76 -36.94
C ILE A 566 1.48 0.82 -37.80
N SER A 567 2.27 1.37 -38.72
CA SER A 567 3.17 0.60 -39.59
C SER A 567 4.19 -0.18 -38.77
N THR A 568 4.96 0.47 -37.88
CA THR A 568 5.99 -0.24 -37.09
C THR A 568 5.41 -1.18 -36.03
N LEU A 569 4.16 -1.03 -35.61
CA LEU A 569 3.48 -2.02 -34.74
C LEU A 569 2.93 -3.24 -35.50
N LEU A 570 2.87 -3.19 -36.84
CA LEU A 570 2.41 -4.27 -37.72
C LEU A 570 3.54 -4.90 -38.57
N ASP A 571 4.65 -4.19 -38.73
CA ASP A 571 5.84 -4.55 -39.52
C ASP A 571 6.87 -5.33 -38.69
N THR A 572 6.39 -6.28 -37.89
CA THR A 572 7.21 -7.35 -37.30
C THR A 572 7.31 -8.50 -38.30
N SER A 573 8.51 -9.07 -38.45
CA SER A 573 8.74 -10.26 -39.29
C SER A 573 8.01 -11.50 -38.77
N ASP A 574 7.70 -11.51 -37.47
CA ASP A 574 6.90 -12.51 -36.76
C ASP A 574 5.49 -11.97 -36.44
N ILE A 575 4.70 -12.76 -35.73
CA ILE A 575 3.37 -12.38 -35.23
C ILE A 575 3.51 -11.26 -34.18
N PRO A 576 2.81 -10.11 -34.30
CA PRO A 576 2.86 -9.05 -33.30
C PRO A 576 2.36 -9.52 -31.92
N SER A 577 2.92 -8.96 -30.86
CA SER A 577 2.50 -9.29 -29.49
C SER A 577 1.08 -8.80 -29.18
N ASP A 578 0.42 -9.41 -28.18
CA ASP A 578 -0.93 -9.02 -27.75
C ASP A 578 -1.04 -7.53 -27.36
N ILE A 579 0.05 -6.91 -26.88
CA ILE A 579 0.09 -5.48 -26.52
C ILE A 579 0.18 -4.61 -27.77
N GLU A 580 0.96 -5.01 -28.77
CA GLU A 580 1.05 -4.30 -30.05
C GLU A 580 -0.29 -4.38 -30.79
N ILE A 581 -0.95 -5.53 -30.75
CA ILE A 581 -2.31 -5.72 -31.29
C ILE A 581 -3.33 -4.83 -30.57
N ASP A 582 -3.41 -4.86 -29.23
CA ASP A 582 -4.35 -4.00 -28.49
C ASP A 582 -4.01 -2.49 -28.71
N CYS A 583 -2.74 -2.11 -28.90
CA CYS A 583 -2.34 -0.74 -29.29
C CYS A 583 -2.84 -0.34 -30.68
N VAL A 584 -2.64 -1.19 -31.70
CA VAL A 584 -3.08 -0.93 -33.09
C VAL A 584 -4.61 -0.85 -33.16
N VAL A 585 -5.31 -1.74 -32.46
CA VAL A 585 -6.78 -1.77 -32.40
C VAL A 585 -7.32 -0.47 -31.81
N GLU A 586 -6.80 -0.03 -30.64
CA GLU A 586 -7.27 1.20 -29.99
C GLU A 586 -6.90 2.46 -30.79
N ALA A 587 -5.74 2.50 -31.44
CA ALA A 587 -5.39 3.57 -32.38
C ALA A 587 -6.44 3.67 -33.48
N LEU A 588 -6.70 2.57 -34.19
CA LEU A 588 -7.59 2.54 -35.35
C LEU A 588 -9.05 2.83 -35.00
N LEU A 589 -9.52 2.44 -33.82
CA LEU A 589 -10.87 2.80 -33.36
C LEU A 589 -11.04 4.32 -33.17
N ILE A 590 -9.96 5.06 -32.89
CA ILE A 590 -9.98 6.53 -32.69
C ILE A 590 -9.70 7.28 -34.00
N VAL A 591 -8.72 6.85 -34.80
CA VAL A 591 -8.26 7.59 -35.99
C VAL A 591 -8.76 7.04 -37.33
N GLY A 592 -9.29 5.82 -37.36
CA GLY A 592 -9.55 5.05 -38.58
C GLY A 592 -10.45 5.74 -39.59
N LYS A 593 -11.49 6.45 -39.13
CA LYS A 593 -12.37 7.26 -39.98
C LYS A 593 -11.60 8.31 -40.79
N ARG A 594 -10.65 8.99 -40.14
CA ARG A 594 -9.84 10.06 -40.72
C ARG A 594 -8.75 9.49 -41.64
N LEU A 595 -8.19 8.32 -41.30
CA LEU A 595 -7.23 7.61 -42.16
C LEU A 595 -7.87 7.05 -43.43
N GLU A 596 -9.09 6.49 -43.35
CA GLU A 596 -9.83 5.95 -44.51
C GLU A 596 -10.21 7.07 -45.51
N GLN A 597 -10.59 8.25 -45.01
CA GLN A 597 -10.89 9.42 -45.84
C GLN A 597 -9.74 9.88 -46.73
N GLU A 598 -8.48 9.66 -46.31
CA GLU A 598 -7.31 9.99 -47.12
C GLU A 598 -6.96 8.91 -48.16
N ASN A 599 -7.57 7.72 -48.11
CA ASN A 599 -7.49 6.69 -49.14
C ASN A 599 -6.04 6.25 -49.52
N SER A 600 -5.11 6.29 -48.57
CA SER A 600 -3.71 5.90 -48.80
C SER A 600 -3.53 4.41 -49.07
N ARG A 601 -2.62 4.06 -50.00
CA ARG A 601 -2.22 2.67 -50.26
C ARG A 601 -1.60 1.99 -49.03
N GLU A 602 -0.84 2.74 -48.23
CA GLU A 602 -0.23 2.25 -46.99
C GLU A 602 -1.29 1.78 -45.99
N PHE A 603 -2.38 2.55 -45.85
CA PHE A 603 -3.48 2.21 -44.95
C PHE A 603 -4.25 0.96 -45.40
N LYS A 604 -4.38 0.74 -46.72
CA LYS A 604 -4.97 -0.50 -47.26
C LYS A 604 -4.12 -1.71 -46.90
N ASN A 605 -2.81 -1.66 -47.15
CA ASN A 605 -1.88 -2.73 -46.77
C ASN A 605 -1.94 -3.04 -45.26
N GLN A 606 -2.10 -2.03 -44.40
CA GLN A 606 -2.25 -2.21 -42.95
C GLN A 606 -3.56 -2.94 -42.59
N LEU A 607 -4.67 -2.61 -43.25
CA LEU A 607 -5.95 -3.29 -43.08
C LEU A 607 -5.92 -4.73 -43.60
N ASP A 608 -5.29 -4.98 -44.75
CA ASP A 608 -5.11 -6.32 -45.31
C ASP A 608 -4.29 -7.21 -44.34
N ARG A 609 -3.23 -6.67 -43.72
CA ARG A 609 -2.44 -7.36 -42.68
C ARG A 609 -3.27 -7.67 -41.43
N ILE A 610 -4.14 -6.74 -41.00
CA ILE A 610 -5.06 -6.94 -39.87
C ILE A 610 -6.09 -8.03 -40.17
N GLU A 611 -6.62 -8.08 -41.40
CA GLU A 611 -7.54 -9.13 -41.84
C GLU A 611 -6.87 -10.51 -41.78
N CYS A 612 -5.63 -10.65 -42.29
CA CYS A 612 -4.86 -11.88 -42.15
C CYS A 612 -4.67 -12.30 -40.68
N LEU A 613 -4.20 -11.39 -39.81
CA LEU A 613 -3.98 -11.65 -38.39
C LEU A 613 -5.27 -11.98 -37.62
N SER A 614 -6.44 -11.56 -38.11
CA SER A 614 -7.73 -11.85 -37.47
C SER A 614 -8.20 -13.31 -37.65
N VAL A 615 -7.70 -13.98 -38.70
CA VAL A 615 -8.06 -15.38 -39.05
C VAL A 615 -6.97 -16.38 -38.64
N ASP A 616 -5.73 -15.91 -38.51
CA ASP A 616 -4.54 -16.71 -38.17
C ASP A 616 -4.72 -17.58 -36.91
N SER A 617 -4.37 -18.86 -36.99
CA SER A 617 -4.47 -19.80 -35.86
C SER A 617 -3.53 -19.45 -34.71
N ASP A 618 -2.39 -18.85 -35.04
CA ASP A 618 -1.26 -18.67 -34.14
C ASP A 618 -1.42 -17.38 -33.31
N VAL A 619 -2.32 -16.49 -33.73
CA VAL A 619 -2.78 -15.33 -32.94
C VAL A 619 -3.79 -15.79 -31.87
N CYS A 620 -3.59 -15.36 -30.64
CA CYS A 620 -4.44 -15.74 -29.52
C CYS A 620 -5.91 -15.30 -29.74
N ILE A 621 -6.86 -16.08 -29.21
CA ILE A 621 -8.30 -15.88 -29.43
C ILE A 621 -8.75 -14.46 -29.02
N ARG A 622 -8.20 -13.92 -27.91
CA ARG A 622 -8.48 -12.55 -27.44
C ARG A 622 -8.06 -11.52 -28.49
N SER A 623 -6.83 -11.62 -28.98
CA SER A 623 -6.25 -10.67 -29.94
C SER A 623 -6.97 -10.71 -31.29
N ARG A 624 -7.38 -11.90 -31.75
CA ARG A 624 -8.29 -12.03 -32.91
C ARG A 624 -9.64 -11.34 -32.70
N PHE A 625 -10.28 -11.53 -31.54
CA PHE A 625 -11.51 -10.79 -31.22
C PHE A 625 -11.29 -9.27 -31.09
N SER A 626 -10.12 -8.80 -30.65
CA SER A 626 -9.75 -7.38 -30.68
C SER A 626 -9.60 -6.86 -32.13
N LEU A 627 -8.90 -7.56 -33.01
CA LEU A 627 -8.75 -7.20 -34.44
C LEU A 627 -10.11 -7.16 -35.16
N LEU A 628 -10.98 -8.14 -34.91
CA LEU A 628 -12.34 -8.16 -35.45
C LEU A 628 -13.19 -6.93 -35.04
N LYS A 629 -12.89 -6.25 -33.92
CA LYS A 629 -13.58 -4.97 -33.57
C LYS A 629 -13.31 -3.90 -34.62
N VAL A 630 -12.09 -3.83 -35.17
CA VAL A 630 -11.70 -2.84 -36.18
C VAL A 630 -12.45 -3.11 -37.49
N MET A 631 -12.52 -4.38 -37.92
CA MET A 631 -13.27 -4.78 -39.11
C MET A 631 -14.77 -4.45 -38.96
N ASN A 632 -15.38 -4.83 -37.82
CA ASN A 632 -16.77 -4.50 -37.49
C ASN A 632 -17.04 -2.98 -37.40
N ALA A 633 -16.05 -2.18 -36.98
CA ALA A 633 -16.16 -0.72 -36.95
C ALA A 633 -16.12 -0.14 -38.38
N ARG A 634 -15.22 -0.65 -39.23
CA ARG A 634 -15.08 -0.25 -40.64
C ARG A 634 -16.35 -0.54 -41.46
N GLU A 635 -16.93 -1.74 -41.30
CA GLU A 635 -18.23 -2.11 -41.90
C GLU A 635 -19.35 -1.10 -41.58
N ARG A 636 -19.30 -0.49 -40.38
CA ARG A 636 -20.26 0.51 -39.90
C ARG A 636 -19.81 1.93 -40.16
N GLN A 637 -18.91 2.16 -41.12
CA GLN A 637 -18.36 3.49 -41.44
C GLN A 637 -17.78 4.22 -40.22
N TRP A 638 -17.14 3.45 -39.32
CA TRP A 638 -16.54 3.92 -38.07
C TRP A 638 -17.54 4.54 -37.07
N GLN A 639 -18.81 4.14 -37.12
CA GLN A 639 -19.81 4.52 -36.13
C GLN A 639 -19.72 3.61 -34.87
N PRO A 640 -19.67 4.17 -33.65
CA PRO A 640 -19.54 3.38 -32.43
C PRO A 640 -20.84 2.63 -32.11
N ARG A 641 -20.73 1.37 -31.64
CA ARG A 641 -21.89 0.49 -31.35
C ARG A 641 -22.78 0.99 -30.21
N PHE A 642 -22.20 1.77 -29.30
CA PHE A 642 -22.86 2.46 -28.20
C PHE A 642 -22.30 3.90 -28.17
N PRO A 643 -23.08 4.91 -27.77
CA PRO A 643 -22.54 6.26 -27.59
C PRO A 643 -21.41 6.22 -26.56
N ILE A 644 -20.24 6.73 -26.94
CA ILE A 644 -19.07 6.79 -26.07
C ILE A 644 -19.43 7.71 -24.90
N GLN A 645 -19.49 7.18 -23.68
CA GLN A 645 -19.61 7.98 -22.47
C GLN A 645 -18.29 8.70 -22.22
N GLY A 646 -18.13 9.85 -22.87
CA GLY A 646 -17.14 10.84 -22.48
C GLY A 646 -17.41 11.37 -21.06
N PRO A 647 -16.52 12.21 -20.53
CA PRO A 647 -16.68 12.79 -19.20
C PRO A 647 -17.85 13.79 -19.26
N SER A 648 -19.02 13.34 -18.81
CA SER A 648 -20.25 14.14 -18.78
C SER A 648 -20.23 15.09 -17.59
N THR A 649 -20.77 16.29 -17.80
CA THR A 649 -21.04 17.22 -16.70
C THR A 649 -22.16 16.68 -15.81
N ILE A 650 -22.18 17.10 -14.54
CA ILE A 650 -23.25 16.80 -13.58
C ILE A 650 -24.62 17.18 -14.17
N LYS A 651 -24.68 18.28 -14.93
CA LYS A 651 -25.90 18.71 -15.64
C LYS A 651 -26.33 17.75 -16.74
N GLU A 652 -25.41 17.20 -17.53
CA GLU A 652 -25.70 16.21 -18.57
C GLU A 652 -26.05 14.83 -18.00
N VAL A 653 -25.58 14.50 -16.78
CA VAL A 653 -26.00 13.30 -16.04
C VAL A 653 -27.39 13.48 -15.41
N HIS A 654 -27.72 14.66 -14.90
CA HIS A 654 -29.03 14.95 -14.32
C HIS A 654 -30.12 15.22 -15.37
N ALA A 655 -29.82 15.80 -16.54
CA ALA A 655 -30.82 16.06 -17.59
C ALA A 655 -31.67 14.81 -17.97
N PRO A 656 -31.11 13.61 -18.24
CA PRO A 656 -31.92 12.42 -18.51
C PRO A 656 -32.59 11.83 -17.26
N LEU A 657 -32.18 12.21 -16.05
CA LEU A 657 -32.87 11.86 -14.80
C LEU A 657 -34.08 12.78 -14.57
N GLU A 658 -33.92 14.09 -14.80
CA GLU A 658 -35.01 15.08 -14.75
C GLU A 658 -36.07 14.79 -15.82
N VAL A 659 -35.67 14.42 -17.04
CA VAL A 659 -36.61 13.96 -18.08
C VAL A 659 -37.38 12.72 -17.62
N LYS A 660 -36.70 11.71 -17.04
CA LYS A 660 -37.36 10.50 -16.52
C LYS A 660 -38.21 10.75 -15.26
N GLU A 661 -37.89 11.74 -14.44
CA GLU A 661 -38.77 12.18 -13.34
C GLU A 661 -39.97 12.95 -13.86
N CYS A 662 -39.82 13.77 -14.91
CA CYS A 662 -40.93 14.42 -15.59
C CYS A 662 -41.84 13.39 -16.28
N GLU A 663 -41.31 12.40 -16.99
CA GLU A 663 -42.08 11.29 -17.58
C GLU A 663 -42.86 10.53 -16.49
N LYS A 664 -42.20 10.12 -15.39
CA LYS A 664 -42.88 9.49 -14.25
C LYS A 664 -43.95 10.37 -13.61
N ARG A 665 -43.73 11.69 -13.51
CA ARG A 665 -44.74 12.64 -13.01
C ARG A 665 -45.92 12.78 -13.97
N PHE A 666 -45.68 12.73 -15.28
CA PHE A 666 -46.74 12.72 -16.30
C PHE A 666 -47.58 11.44 -16.24
N ASP A 667 -46.97 10.26 -16.13
CA ASP A 667 -47.70 8.99 -15.98
C ASP A 667 -48.57 8.96 -14.70
N ILE A 668 -48.05 9.50 -13.58
CA ILE A 668 -48.80 9.61 -12.33
C ILE A 668 -50.00 10.58 -12.45
N PHE A 669 -49.90 11.62 -13.30
CA PHE A 669 -51.01 12.54 -13.58
C PHE A 669 -52.02 11.97 -14.58
N ALA A 670 -51.58 11.20 -15.59
CA ALA A 670 -52.46 10.54 -16.55
C ALA A 670 -53.32 9.42 -15.91
N GLY A 671 -52.85 8.82 -14.81
CA GLY A 671 -53.53 7.73 -14.09
C GLY A 671 -54.78 8.11 -13.26
N ARG A 672 -55.26 9.36 -13.31
CA ARG A 672 -56.49 9.81 -12.59
C ARG A 672 -57.44 10.61 -13.48
N GLY A 673 -57.99 9.96 -14.50
CA GLY A 673 -59.14 10.44 -15.30
C GLY A 673 -60.22 9.37 -15.41
N THR A 674 -61.43 9.67 -14.95
CA THR A 674 -62.55 8.71 -14.80
C THR A 674 -63.12 8.25 -16.14
N LEU A 675 -63.73 7.05 -16.15
CA LEU A 675 -64.51 6.50 -17.27
C LEU A 675 -65.48 7.52 -17.88
N CYS A 676 -65.54 7.56 -19.21
CA CYS A 676 -66.83 7.61 -19.91
C CYS A 676 -66.76 6.84 -21.24
N SER A 677 -67.88 6.23 -21.62
CA SER A 677 -68.00 5.33 -22.77
C SER A 677 -68.13 6.07 -24.10
N VAL A 678 -67.79 5.40 -25.22
CA VAL A 678 -68.66 5.19 -26.40
C VAL A 678 -67.87 4.53 -27.55
N GLY A 679 -68.53 3.59 -28.25
CA GLY A 679 -68.42 3.49 -29.72
C GLY A 679 -67.32 2.61 -30.33
N ARG A 680 -67.73 1.45 -30.87
CA ARG A 680 -67.01 0.76 -31.96
C ARG A 680 -66.91 1.68 -33.19
N HIS A 681 -65.85 1.59 -34.00
CA HIS A 681 -65.91 1.05 -35.38
C HIS A 681 -64.52 0.92 -36.04
N SER A 682 -64.48 0.10 -37.09
CA SER A 682 -63.35 -0.22 -37.97
C SER A 682 -63.03 0.87 -39.00
N GLY A 683 -61.79 0.96 -39.47
CA GLY A 683 -61.51 1.64 -40.74
C GLY A 683 -60.04 1.92 -41.06
N THR A 684 -59.52 1.23 -42.08
CA THR A 684 -58.60 1.74 -43.14
C THR A 684 -57.59 2.85 -42.80
N GLY A 685 -56.29 2.56 -43.00
CA GLY A 685 -55.28 3.59 -43.06
C GLY A 685 -55.19 4.26 -44.44
N SER A 686 -55.03 5.59 -44.46
CA SER A 686 -54.26 6.31 -45.48
C SER A 686 -53.75 7.65 -44.93
N THR A 687 -52.55 7.99 -45.40
CA THR A 687 -51.88 9.30 -45.43
C THR A 687 -52.65 10.54 -44.94
N GLY A 688 -52.10 11.22 -43.93
CA GLY A 688 -52.38 12.62 -43.62
C GLY A 688 -51.11 13.33 -43.14
N HIS A 689 -50.57 14.25 -43.95
CA HIS A 689 -49.53 15.18 -43.50
C HIS A 689 -50.11 16.15 -42.47
N VAL A 690 -49.38 16.40 -41.38
CA VAL A 690 -49.55 17.58 -40.54
C VAL A 690 -48.17 18.20 -40.37
N GLU A 691 -47.99 19.40 -40.94
CA GLU A 691 -46.84 20.25 -40.63
C GLU A 691 -46.92 20.71 -39.18
N VAL A 692 -45.77 20.78 -38.49
CA VAL A 692 -45.65 21.41 -37.17
C VAL A 692 -44.57 22.48 -37.27
N ASP A 693 -44.94 23.70 -36.90
CA ASP A 693 -44.17 24.92 -37.10
C ASP A 693 -42.75 24.91 -36.50
N LEU A 694 -41.80 25.44 -37.28
CA LEU A 694 -40.40 25.62 -36.90
C LEU A 694 -40.18 26.86 -36.00
N ALA A 695 -40.67 26.80 -34.76
CA ALA A 695 -40.41 27.84 -33.74
C ALA A 695 -39.03 27.71 -33.02
N GLY A 696 -38.10 26.91 -33.56
CA GLY A 696 -36.79 26.61 -32.92
C GLY A 696 -35.54 27.20 -33.61
N ALA A 697 -35.65 27.75 -34.82
CA ALA A 697 -34.48 28.07 -35.64
C ALA A 697 -33.67 29.32 -35.19
N ASN A 698 -34.31 30.29 -34.53
CA ASN A 698 -33.72 31.63 -34.31
C ASN A 698 -32.65 31.70 -33.19
N VAL A 699 -32.49 30.65 -32.37
CA VAL A 699 -31.49 30.63 -31.28
C VAL A 699 -30.09 30.29 -31.81
N ILE A 700 -29.98 29.37 -32.77
CA ILE A 700 -28.69 28.92 -33.30
C ILE A 700 -28.04 30.00 -34.18
N GLU A 701 -28.83 30.75 -34.96
CA GLU A 701 -28.32 31.83 -35.81
C GLU A 701 -27.82 33.03 -34.99
N SER A 702 -28.46 33.30 -33.84
CA SER A 702 -28.01 34.34 -32.89
C SER A 702 -26.67 33.99 -32.23
N ILE A 703 -26.42 32.70 -31.93
CA ILE A 703 -25.15 32.22 -31.36
C ILE A 703 -24.03 32.26 -32.42
N MET A 704 -24.33 31.92 -33.68
CA MET A 704 -23.35 31.97 -34.78
C MET A 704 -22.90 33.40 -35.13
N ARG A 705 -23.74 34.43 -34.91
CA ARG A 705 -23.33 35.84 -35.09
C ARG A 705 -22.38 36.36 -34.02
N PHE A 706 -22.38 35.80 -32.81
CA PHE A 706 -21.53 36.29 -31.71
C PHE A 706 -20.08 35.78 -31.78
N LEU A 707 -19.79 34.79 -32.62
CA LEU A 707 -18.46 34.16 -32.76
C LEU A 707 -17.71 34.55 -34.05
N ARG A 708 -18.08 35.68 -34.68
CA ARG A 708 -17.43 36.22 -35.89
C ARG A 708 -17.10 37.73 -35.81
N VAL A 709 -16.78 38.24 -34.63
CA VAL A 709 -16.04 39.51 -34.45
C VAL A 709 -15.15 39.37 -33.20
N GLY A 710 -13.83 39.59 -33.33
CA GLY A 710 -12.86 39.51 -32.22
C GLY A 710 -11.60 38.77 -32.63
#